data_AF-A0A8C7JI54-F1
#
_entry.id   AF-A0A8C7JI54-F1
#
_cell.length_a   1.000
_cell.length_b   1.000
_cell.length_c   1.000
_cell.angle_alpha   90.00
_cell.angle_beta   90.00
_cell.angle_gamma   90.00
#
_symmetry.space_group_name_H-M   'P 1'
#
loop_
_entity.id
_entity.type
_entity.pdbx_description
1 polymer ?
#
loop_
_entity_poly.entity_id
_entity_poly.type
_entity_poly.pdbx_seq_one_letter_code
_entity_poly.pdbx_strand_id
1 'polypeptide(L)'
;MSHDSWLFSKMATPDYTPFVFLLLLFQSGVWGVPVCQTPQESPTCGYKSCHATKPGMLNVHLVPHTHDDVGWLKTVDQYFYGDRNDIQHAGVQYILDSVVDQLLKNPDRRFIYVETAFFYRWWKQQTDDMQNTVKQLVNEGRLEFVNGGWCMSDEATTHYSAVIDQMTMGLRFLNDTFGHCGRPRVAWHIDPFGHAREHASMFAQMGYDGFFFGRLDYQDRNRRMVAREQEMLWRASESLTPPMADLFTGILPNGYNPPEGFCWDQSCDDPPIRDDPDLEDYNVDDVALVYKTNHIIMTMGSDFQYENANLWYKNLDKLIRYVNQMQSNGSEVNVLYSTPSCYLQELHRANLTWPLKGDDFFPYADSAHDFWTGYFTSRPALKRYERISNSYLQTCKQLEVLGGPISRKGPFGAGDSETLKKAMAVAQHHDAVSGTEKQHVANDYARKLANGWAHCQVLVSNTLSSLSGSSAPRVYCEHLNISVCPLTETSKKFSVNVYNPLARPVSWPVRLPVNGTAYSISDAKGKAVDSQVVPVSQATAAVRRGRGYAVNELLFQVQAPPLGYSTYSVSLLQNGPPSPPSPLPRFLRVTFDPETGLLSSLSNLETQQTVKLSQNFYWYNASDGNNSESIQMSGAYIFRPNTSTPFIISKTAKIETLQNSVVQEVRQWFSPWVSQVVRLYTDSRALELEWTVGPVPIGDDLGKEVISRLDSSINSSGVFYTDSNGREVLQRRKDYRPTWNLRQSEPIAGNYYPINSRAYIKDDKDQLTVVTDRSQGGGSIQDGSLEIMLHRRLLYDDVRGVGEPLNETSDIYPEGLVVRGRHLLSLSPPATAADTHRPLAQEVVLQPLITFTDGELHPSTRLEFSGLQAVLPPAVHLLTVSQWDQDTVLLRLEHQYQASEITHTLLSLGGDPSVWEVSLKPMEIRTFLLRVRQR
;
A
#
# COMPACT_ATOMS: atom_id res chain seq x y z
N MET A 1 -14.26 51.84 3.37
CA MET A 1 -15.67 52.30 3.27
C MET A 1 -16.53 51.07 3.04
N SER A 2 -17.65 50.94 3.77
CA SER A 2 -18.76 49.95 3.62
C SER A 2 -18.36 48.46 3.43
N HIS A 3 -18.49 47.62 4.46
CA HIS A 3 -19.72 46.89 4.88
C HIS A 3 -20.02 45.66 3.99
N ASP A 4 -20.56 44.53 4.44
CA ASP A 4 -20.72 43.83 5.73
C ASP A 4 -21.89 42.84 5.51
N SER A 5 -21.89 41.70 6.22
CA SER A 5 -23.04 40.77 6.40
C SER A 5 -23.48 39.93 5.17
N TRP A 6 -23.84 38.64 5.29
CA TRP A 6 -23.75 37.70 6.44
C TRP A 6 -23.61 36.24 5.89
N LEU A 7 -24.05 35.11 6.47
CA LEU A 7 -24.98 34.77 7.57
C LEU A 7 -24.65 33.36 8.12
N PHE A 8 -24.80 33.12 9.42
CA PHE A 8 -24.99 31.79 10.03
C PHE A 8 -26.10 31.90 11.08
N SER A 9 -27.09 30.98 11.05
CA SER A 9 -28.24 31.04 11.97
C SER A 9 -27.95 30.34 13.31
N LYS A 10 -28.39 30.97 14.40
CA LYS A 10 -28.38 30.39 15.75
C LYS A 10 -29.54 29.40 15.93
N MET A 11 -29.34 28.38 16.76
CA MET A 11 -30.41 27.81 17.59
C MET A 11 -30.08 28.06 19.06
N ALA A 12 -31.10 28.39 19.85
CA ALA A 12 -30.95 28.79 21.24
C ALA A 12 -31.22 27.63 22.22
N THR A 13 -30.54 27.68 23.36
CA THR A 13 -30.75 26.84 24.55
C THR A 13 -31.88 27.39 25.42
N PRO A 14 -32.65 26.54 26.14
CA PRO A 14 -33.48 26.97 27.27
C PRO A 14 -32.69 26.96 28.59
N ASP A 15 -33.09 27.83 29.52
CA ASP A 15 -32.39 28.12 30.79
C ASP A 15 -32.42 26.99 31.83
N TYR A 16 -31.38 26.93 32.66
CA TYR A 16 -31.43 26.29 33.99
C TYR A 16 -30.84 27.23 35.05
N THR A 17 -31.63 27.52 36.08
CA THR A 17 -31.22 28.29 37.26
C THR A 17 -30.73 27.35 38.38
N PRO A 18 -29.59 27.62 39.03
CA PRO A 18 -29.15 26.87 40.19
C PRO A 18 -29.70 27.48 41.49
N PHE A 19 -30.54 26.72 42.21
CA PHE A 19 -30.87 27.01 43.61
C PHE A 19 -29.69 26.63 44.52
N VAL A 20 -29.26 27.54 45.38
CA VAL A 20 -28.24 27.26 46.41
C VAL A 20 -28.90 26.59 47.61
N PHE A 21 -28.42 25.40 48.00
CA PHE A 21 -28.74 24.79 49.28
C PHE A 21 -27.56 24.89 50.23
N LEU A 22 -27.79 25.50 51.39
CA LEU A 22 -26.85 25.51 52.51
C LEU A 22 -27.00 24.21 53.31
N LEU A 23 -25.92 23.49 53.57
CA LEU A 23 -25.92 22.36 54.52
C LEU A 23 -24.62 22.33 55.33
N LEU A 24 -24.72 22.81 56.57
CA LEU A 24 -23.68 22.70 57.59
C LEU A 24 -23.76 21.33 58.25
N LEU A 25 -22.68 20.54 58.20
CA LEU A 25 -22.40 19.46 59.15
C LEU A 25 -20.88 19.32 59.38
N PHE A 26 -20.51 18.72 60.52
CA PHE A 26 -19.23 18.95 61.19
C PHE A 26 -18.04 18.10 60.70
N GLN A 27 -16.84 18.67 60.86
CA GLN A 27 -15.55 18.03 61.19
C GLN A 27 -14.99 16.92 60.28
N SER A 28 -14.23 17.35 59.26
CA SER A 28 -12.85 16.87 59.08
C SER A 28 -12.07 17.89 58.24
N GLY A 29 -10.91 18.34 58.70
CA GLY A 29 -10.12 19.38 58.03
C GLY A 29 -9.24 18.81 56.92
N VAL A 30 -9.69 18.88 55.67
CA VAL A 30 -8.83 18.68 54.49
C VAL A 30 -8.42 20.05 53.95
N TRP A 31 -7.15 20.41 54.09
CA TRP A 31 -6.59 21.62 53.47
C TRP A 31 -6.31 21.35 52.00
N GLY A 32 -7.34 21.50 51.16
CA GLY A 32 -7.16 21.63 49.73
C GLY A 32 -6.56 23.00 49.43
N VAL A 33 -5.26 23.06 49.16
CA VAL A 33 -4.64 24.23 48.51
C VAL A 33 -5.33 24.38 47.15
N PRO A 34 -5.83 25.56 46.76
CA PRO A 34 -6.31 25.76 45.39
C PRO A 34 -5.12 25.53 44.45
N VAL A 35 -5.15 24.45 43.68
CA VAL A 35 -4.29 24.35 42.50
C VAL A 35 -4.68 25.53 41.64
N CYS A 36 -3.78 26.49 41.53
CA CYS A 36 -3.97 27.65 40.68
C CYS A 36 -4.14 27.13 39.26
N GLN A 37 -5.38 27.14 38.75
CA GLN A 37 -5.63 26.95 37.34
C GLN A 37 -5.02 28.16 36.64
N THR A 38 -3.76 28.03 36.24
CA THR A 38 -3.17 28.91 35.25
C THR A 38 -4.14 28.95 34.06
N PRO A 39 -4.44 30.14 33.51
CA PRO A 39 -5.26 30.23 32.31
C PRO A 39 -4.63 29.33 31.26
N GLN A 40 -5.37 28.34 30.77
CA GLN A 40 -4.86 27.43 29.75
C GLN A 40 -4.72 28.24 28.46
N GLU A 41 -3.52 28.76 28.23
CA GLU A 41 -3.20 29.54 27.03
C GLU A 41 -3.56 28.72 25.79
N SER A 42 -4.15 29.37 24.79
CA SER A 42 -4.54 28.70 23.56
C SER A 42 -3.30 28.10 22.89
N PRO A 43 -3.30 26.81 22.50
CA PRO A 43 -2.11 26.17 21.94
C PRO A 43 -1.49 26.97 20.79
N THR A 44 -0.15 27.04 20.82
CA THR A 44 0.67 27.82 19.89
C THR A 44 1.25 26.96 18.76
N CYS A 45 0.92 25.68 18.70
CA CYS A 45 1.41 24.70 17.73
C CYS A 45 1.26 25.06 16.23
N GLY A 46 2.02 24.34 15.39
CA GLY A 46 2.01 24.47 13.93
C GLY A 46 2.53 25.84 13.47
N TYR A 47 1.81 26.47 12.54
CA TYR A 47 2.17 27.77 11.97
C TYR A 47 2.28 28.96 12.95
N LYS A 48 1.90 28.77 14.22
CA LYS A 48 2.04 29.76 15.29
C LYS A 48 3.30 29.54 16.16
N SER A 49 3.93 28.37 16.12
CA SER A 49 5.11 28.00 16.94
C SER A 49 6.43 28.18 16.20
N CYS A 50 6.37 28.66 14.95
CA CYS A 50 7.52 28.96 14.13
C CYS A 50 8.31 30.15 14.68
N HIS A 51 9.62 29.98 14.84
CA HIS A 51 10.51 31.08 15.19
C HIS A 51 10.49 32.16 14.11
N ALA A 52 10.70 33.42 14.54
CA ALA A 52 10.79 34.53 13.61
C ALA A 52 12.05 34.41 12.73
N THR A 53 11.85 34.52 11.42
CA THR A 53 12.92 34.70 10.44
C THR A 53 13.42 36.14 10.42
N LYS A 54 14.61 36.37 9.87
CA LYS A 54 15.17 37.71 9.66
C LYS A 54 15.03 38.11 8.18
N PRO A 55 14.21 39.12 7.86
CA PRO A 55 14.07 39.63 6.49
C PRO A 55 15.42 40.13 5.94
N GLY A 56 15.68 39.87 4.65
CA GLY A 56 16.92 40.26 3.99
C GLY A 56 18.13 39.35 4.25
N MET A 57 18.05 38.44 5.23
CA MET A 57 19.09 37.44 5.53
C MET A 57 18.75 36.07 4.92
N LEU A 58 19.77 35.24 4.73
CA LEU A 58 19.63 33.80 4.51
C LEU A 58 19.18 33.13 5.80
N ASN A 59 17.95 32.63 5.83
CA ASN A 59 17.39 31.90 6.97
C ASN A 59 17.63 30.39 6.80
N VAL A 60 18.38 29.79 7.73
CA VAL A 60 18.73 28.37 7.73
C VAL A 60 17.85 27.65 8.74
N HIS A 61 16.89 26.89 8.23
CA HIS A 61 15.93 26.11 9.01
C HIS A 61 16.54 24.74 9.35
N LEU A 62 17.11 24.62 10.55
CA LEU A 62 17.58 23.35 11.08
C LEU A 62 16.39 22.52 11.55
N VAL A 63 16.22 21.32 10.99
CA VAL A 63 15.09 20.42 11.29
C VAL A 63 15.63 19.12 11.89
N PRO A 64 15.69 18.99 13.24
CA PRO A 64 16.03 17.75 13.92
C PRO A 64 14.98 16.65 13.68
N HIS A 65 15.43 15.46 13.27
CA HIS A 65 14.59 14.28 13.08
C HIS A 65 15.37 12.98 13.32
N THR A 66 14.64 11.88 13.41
CA THR A 66 15.14 10.52 13.21
C THR A 66 14.41 9.91 12.00
N HIS A 67 14.97 8.87 11.41
CA HIS A 67 14.25 7.98 10.51
C HIS A 67 14.16 6.59 11.16
N ASP A 68 12.96 6.18 11.57
CA ASP A 68 12.75 4.95 12.33
C ASP A 68 12.01 3.90 11.48
N ASP A 69 12.74 2.98 10.84
CA ASP A 69 12.12 1.95 10.00
C ASP A 69 11.18 1.03 10.78
N VAL A 70 9.96 0.87 10.25
CA VAL A 70 8.95 -0.04 10.83
C VAL A 70 9.23 -1.50 10.41
N GLY A 71 10.51 -1.88 10.50
CA GLY A 71 11.12 -3.14 10.12
C GLY A 71 11.92 -3.06 8.80
N TRP A 72 13.19 -3.47 8.82
CA TRP A 72 14.09 -3.47 7.66
C TRP A 72 15.24 -4.46 7.86
N LEU A 73 16.30 -4.07 8.58
CA LEU A 73 17.36 -5.00 8.99
C LEU A 73 16.95 -5.77 10.25
N LYS A 74 16.21 -5.13 11.15
CA LYS A 74 15.64 -5.76 12.35
C LYS A 74 14.11 -5.78 12.25
N THR A 75 13.45 -6.61 13.07
CA THR A 75 11.99 -6.57 13.18
C THR A 75 11.53 -5.30 13.91
N VAL A 76 10.27 -4.90 13.71
CA VAL A 76 9.68 -3.70 14.34
C VAL A 76 9.92 -3.68 15.85
N ASP A 77 9.68 -4.80 16.52
CA ASP A 77 9.75 -4.82 17.98
C ASP A 77 11.21 -4.92 18.48
N GLN A 78 12.16 -5.38 17.65
CA GLN A 78 13.61 -5.32 17.95
C GLN A 78 14.15 -3.89 17.83
N TYR A 79 13.78 -3.15 16.77
CA TYR A 79 14.10 -1.72 16.65
C TYR A 79 13.49 -0.91 17.80
N PHE A 80 12.27 -1.23 18.23
CA PHE A 80 11.64 -0.53 19.34
C PHE A 80 12.45 -0.65 20.65
N TYR A 81 12.84 -1.88 21.02
CA TYR A 81 13.51 -2.14 22.31
C TYR A 81 15.04 -1.96 22.30
N GLY A 82 15.68 -1.83 21.13
CA GLY A 82 17.15 -1.84 21.02
C GLY A 82 17.75 -3.25 21.10
N ASP A 83 17.00 -4.27 20.71
CA ASP A 83 17.51 -5.65 20.61
C ASP A 83 18.23 -5.87 19.26
N ARG A 84 19.04 -6.94 19.18
CA ARG A 84 19.81 -7.35 18.00
C ARG A 84 20.71 -6.25 17.41
N ASN A 85 21.39 -5.50 18.28
CA ASN A 85 22.40 -4.52 17.86
C ASN A 85 23.65 -5.14 17.21
N ASP A 86 23.74 -6.48 17.15
CA ASP A 86 24.67 -7.21 16.27
C ASP A 86 24.32 -7.11 14.78
N ILE A 87 23.08 -6.73 14.44
CA ILE A 87 22.63 -6.48 13.05
C ILE A 87 22.77 -5.00 12.71
N GLN A 88 22.19 -4.13 13.54
CA GLN A 88 22.25 -2.67 13.43
C GLN A 88 22.00 -2.07 14.82
N HIS A 89 22.87 -1.17 15.27
CA HIS A 89 22.69 -0.44 16.53
C HIS A 89 21.55 0.58 16.35
N ALA A 90 20.41 0.34 17.00
CA ALA A 90 19.19 1.16 16.87
C ALA A 90 18.12 0.77 17.92
N GLY A 91 17.65 1.73 18.72
CA GLY A 91 16.68 1.53 19.81
C GLY A 91 15.71 2.71 20.00
N VAL A 92 14.56 2.66 19.31
CA VAL A 92 13.61 3.79 19.17
C VAL A 92 13.05 4.31 20.50
N GLN A 93 12.88 3.45 21.52
CA GLN A 93 12.44 3.92 22.83
C GLN A 93 13.42 4.93 23.46
N TYR A 94 14.73 4.73 23.28
CA TYR A 94 15.78 5.61 23.81
C TYR A 94 15.87 6.93 23.03
N ILE A 95 15.58 6.88 21.71
CA ILE A 95 15.44 8.08 20.88
C ILE A 95 14.34 8.97 21.44
N LEU A 96 13.13 8.44 21.63
CA LEU A 96 11.99 9.19 22.15
C LEU A 96 12.22 9.69 23.59
N ASP A 97 12.77 8.86 24.48
CA ASP A 97 13.11 9.25 25.84
C ASP A 97 14.10 10.44 25.87
N SER A 98 15.20 10.34 25.13
CA SER A 98 16.26 11.37 25.15
C SER A 98 15.87 12.63 24.39
N VAL A 99 15.09 12.54 23.31
CA VAL A 99 14.52 13.70 22.61
C VAL A 99 13.59 14.48 23.53
N VAL A 100 12.72 13.82 24.29
CA VAL A 100 11.81 14.50 25.23
C VAL A 100 12.57 15.17 26.39
N ASP A 101 13.66 14.57 26.87
CA ASP A 101 14.57 15.17 27.87
C ASP A 101 15.44 16.33 27.33
N GLN A 102 15.65 16.43 26.00
CA GLN A 102 16.37 17.54 25.38
C GLN A 102 15.47 18.65 24.85
N LEU A 103 14.23 18.33 24.46
CA LEU A 103 13.10 19.20 24.77
C LEU A 103 13.00 19.37 26.30
N LEU A 104 12.06 20.14 26.82
CA LEU A 104 12.07 20.62 28.23
C LEU A 104 13.25 21.55 28.57
N LYS A 105 14.50 21.11 28.44
CA LYS A 105 15.74 21.86 28.78
C LYS A 105 15.91 23.19 28.04
N ASN A 106 15.39 23.31 26.82
CA ASN A 106 15.42 24.55 26.05
C ASN A 106 14.06 24.73 25.31
N PRO A 107 13.38 25.89 25.42
CA PRO A 107 12.12 26.17 24.71
C PRO A 107 12.29 26.36 23.20
N ASP A 108 13.47 26.73 22.72
CA ASP A 108 13.74 27.01 21.30
C ASP A 108 14.00 25.71 20.50
N ARG A 109 14.30 24.59 21.17
CA ARG A 109 14.53 23.32 20.47
C ARG A 109 13.25 22.83 19.79
N ARG A 110 13.43 22.18 18.63
CA ARG A 110 12.38 21.56 17.82
C ARG A 110 12.79 20.14 17.48
N PHE A 111 11.81 19.25 17.32
CA PHE A 111 11.99 17.91 16.77
C PHE A 111 10.76 17.53 15.94
N ILE A 112 10.96 16.79 14.85
CA ILE A 112 9.86 16.18 14.09
C ILE A 112 9.84 14.66 14.26
N TYR A 113 8.65 14.08 14.29
CA TYR A 113 8.46 12.63 14.38
C TYR A 113 7.44 12.13 13.35
N VAL A 114 7.66 10.91 12.84
CA VAL A 114 6.99 10.42 11.62
C VAL A 114 6.20 9.12 11.87
N GLU A 115 6.85 8.04 12.30
CA GLU A 115 6.26 6.70 12.35
C GLU A 115 5.37 6.49 13.59
N THR A 116 4.08 6.79 13.46
CA THR A 116 3.11 6.66 14.56
C THR A 116 3.06 5.25 15.16
N ALA A 117 3.46 4.20 14.43
CA ALA A 117 3.60 2.84 14.95
C ALA A 117 4.56 2.73 16.15
N PHE A 118 5.67 3.47 16.14
CA PHE A 118 6.64 3.49 17.24
C PHE A 118 6.20 4.43 18.35
N PHE A 119 5.78 5.65 17.99
CA PHE A 119 5.27 6.60 18.97
C PHE A 119 4.10 6.02 19.77
N TYR A 120 3.15 5.31 19.14
CA TYR A 120 2.06 4.63 19.83
C TYR A 120 2.54 3.55 20.81
N ARG A 121 3.60 2.79 20.47
CA ARG A 121 4.20 1.78 21.37
C ARG A 121 4.80 2.45 22.59
N TRP A 122 5.62 3.49 22.37
CA TRP A 122 6.27 4.27 23.42
C TRP A 122 5.23 4.95 24.32
N TRP A 123 4.29 5.69 23.73
CA TRP A 123 3.21 6.42 24.42
C TRP A 123 2.45 5.56 25.42
N LYS A 124 2.14 4.32 25.01
CA LYS A 124 1.41 3.34 25.85
C LYS A 124 2.18 2.84 27.07
N GLN A 125 3.48 3.10 27.16
CA GLN A 125 4.33 2.74 28.30
C GLN A 125 4.58 3.94 29.23
N GLN A 126 4.20 5.16 28.81
CA GLN A 126 4.45 6.39 29.56
C GLN A 126 3.45 6.63 30.69
N THR A 127 3.94 7.21 31.78
CA THR A 127 3.13 7.70 32.90
C THR A 127 2.23 8.86 32.48
N ASP A 128 1.16 9.13 33.23
CA ASP A 128 0.29 10.28 32.97
C ASP A 128 1.05 11.61 32.98
N ASP A 129 2.04 11.76 33.86
CA ASP A 129 2.91 12.95 33.90
C ASP A 129 3.73 13.13 32.62
N MET A 130 4.35 12.05 32.12
CA MET A 130 5.10 12.09 30.86
C MET A 130 4.17 12.31 29.66
N GLN A 131 3.00 11.68 29.63
CA GLN A 131 1.98 11.94 28.61
C GLN A 131 1.52 13.41 28.62
N ASN A 132 1.33 14.02 29.79
CA ASN A 132 0.99 15.44 29.91
C ASN A 132 2.14 16.35 29.46
N THR A 133 3.38 15.97 29.79
CA THR A 133 4.60 16.65 29.38
C THR A 133 4.74 16.67 27.85
N VAL A 134 4.51 15.54 27.18
CA VAL A 134 4.53 15.46 25.72
C VAL A 134 3.35 16.18 25.07
N LYS A 135 2.14 16.12 25.65
CA LYS A 135 1.01 16.96 25.20
C LYS A 135 1.35 18.44 25.26
N GLN A 136 2.07 18.90 26.30
CA GLN A 136 2.57 20.27 26.37
C GLN A 136 3.55 20.57 25.23
N LEU A 137 4.57 19.72 25.02
CA LEU A 137 5.55 19.90 23.94
C LEU A 137 4.90 19.95 22.54
N VAL A 138 3.86 19.16 22.30
CA VAL A 138 3.09 19.18 21.03
C VAL A 138 2.20 20.42 20.93
N ASN A 139 1.56 20.85 22.02
CA ASN A 139 0.75 22.09 22.05
C ASN A 139 1.60 23.36 21.89
N GLU A 140 2.86 23.34 22.32
CA GLU A 140 3.86 24.38 22.10
C GLU A 140 4.54 24.29 20.71
N GLY A 141 4.29 23.23 19.95
CA GLY A 141 4.92 22.95 18.66
C GLY A 141 6.43 22.69 18.74
N ARG A 142 6.91 22.23 19.90
CA ARG A 142 8.31 21.81 20.15
C ARG A 142 8.57 20.39 19.67
N LEU A 143 7.56 19.53 19.75
CA LEU A 143 7.48 18.26 19.03
C LEU A 143 6.37 18.38 17.97
N GLU A 144 6.70 18.20 16.70
CA GLU A 144 5.74 18.25 15.59
C GLU A 144 5.63 16.89 14.90
N PHE A 145 4.41 16.38 14.73
CA PHE A 145 4.17 15.21 13.89
C PHE A 145 4.10 15.62 12.42
N VAL A 146 4.96 15.03 11.60
CA VAL A 146 4.91 15.13 10.13
C VAL A 146 4.59 13.76 9.55
N ASN A 147 3.99 13.70 8.37
CA ASN A 147 3.33 12.50 7.84
C ASN A 147 2.22 11.96 8.76
N GLY A 148 2.52 11.35 9.91
CA GLY A 148 1.52 10.89 10.87
C GLY A 148 0.70 9.68 10.42
N GLY A 149 1.16 8.99 9.37
CA GLY A 149 0.77 7.60 9.10
C GLY A 149 1.27 6.66 10.21
N TRP A 150 0.79 5.42 10.18
CA TRP A 150 1.35 4.36 11.01
C TRP A 150 2.82 4.09 10.66
N CYS A 151 3.14 4.12 9.36
CA CYS A 151 4.50 4.07 8.82
C CYS A 151 4.64 5.09 7.68
N MET A 152 5.89 5.35 7.27
CA MET A 152 6.19 5.93 5.96
C MET A 152 6.06 4.82 4.91
N SER A 153 4.96 4.82 4.15
CA SER A 153 4.64 3.72 3.25
C SER A 153 5.40 3.75 1.93
N ASP A 154 5.67 2.58 1.34
CA ASP A 154 6.12 2.49 -0.06
C ASP A 154 5.10 3.18 -0.98
N GLU A 155 5.60 3.83 -2.02
CA GLU A 155 4.80 4.50 -3.03
C GLU A 155 4.65 3.70 -4.32
N ALA A 156 5.48 2.68 -4.56
CA ALA A 156 5.39 1.89 -5.79
C ALA A 156 4.50 0.66 -5.67
N THR A 157 4.60 -0.11 -4.58
CA THR A 157 4.00 -1.45 -4.46
C THR A 157 2.81 -1.53 -3.48
N THR A 158 2.39 -0.41 -2.92
CA THR A 158 1.17 -0.29 -2.10
C THR A 158 -0.09 -0.04 -2.94
N HIS A 159 -1.24 -0.45 -2.40
CA HIS A 159 -2.55 -0.12 -2.95
C HIS A 159 -3.20 1.04 -2.17
N TYR A 160 -3.80 2.01 -2.86
CA TYR A 160 -4.36 3.23 -2.27
C TYR A 160 -5.29 2.96 -1.08
N SER A 161 -6.10 1.89 -1.12
CA SER A 161 -6.99 1.54 0.00
C SER A 161 -6.24 1.16 1.30
N ALA A 162 -5.08 0.51 1.19
CA ALA A 162 -4.26 0.15 2.35
C ALA A 162 -3.44 1.34 2.87
N VAL A 163 -2.98 2.23 1.97
CA VAL A 163 -2.38 3.52 2.35
C VAL A 163 -3.39 4.37 3.11
N ILE A 164 -4.63 4.48 2.60
CA ILE A 164 -5.71 5.20 3.29
C ILE A 164 -5.99 4.57 4.66
N ASP A 165 -6.03 3.25 4.79
CA ASP A 165 -6.23 2.58 6.09
C ASP A 165 -5.08 2.87 7.09
N GLN A 166 -3.81 2.78 6.68
CA GLN A 166 -2.66 3.03 7.57
C GLN A 166 -2.59 4.52 7.99
N MET A 167 -2.82 5.44 7.04
CA MET A 167 -2.91 6.88 7.34
C MET A 167 -4.08 7.19 8.27
N THR A 168 -5.25 6.57 8.06
CA THR A 168 -6.42 6.73 8.94
C THR A 168 -6.08 6.31 10.38
N MET A 169 -5.32 5.23 10.54
CA MET A 169 -4.97 4.70 11.84
C MET A 169 -4.03 5.63 12.62
N GLY A 170 -2.95 6.10 11.99
CA GLY A 170 -2.00 7.03 12.61
C GLY A 170 -2.64 8.39 12.92
N LEU A 171 -3.24 9.04 11.91
CA LEU A 171 -3.85 10.36 12.03
C LEU A 171 -4.98 10.41 13.06
N ARG A 172 -5.76 9.33 13.16
CA ARG A 172 -6.77 9.22 14.22
C ARG A 172 -6.14 9.19 15.60
N PHE A 173 -5.13 8.35 15.83
CA PHE A 173 -4.46 8.30 17.13
C PHE A 173 -3.88 9.66 17.53
N LEU A 174 -3.25 10.37 16.59
CA LEU A 174 -2.70 11.70 16.83
C LEU A 174 -3.80 12.73 17.15
N ASN A 175 -4.91 12.72 16.40
CA ASN A 175 -6.06 13.58 16.67
C ASN A 175 -6.73 13.27 18.03
N ASP A 176 -6.95 11.99 18.34
CA ASP A 176 -7.61 11.56 19.57
C ASP A 176 -6.73 11.82 20.82
N THR A 177 -5.40 11.94 20.65
CA THR A 177 -4.42 12.17 21.74
C THR A 177 -4.03 13.64 21.92
N PHE A 178 -3.84 14.39 20.82
CA PHE A 178 -3.29 15.75 20.80
C PHE A 178 -4.22 16.78 20.14
N GLY A 179 -5.41 16.37 19.70
CA GLY A 179 -6.37 17.25 19.04
C GLY A 179 -5.80 17.93 17.79
N HIS A 180 -6.12 19.21 17.61
CA HIS A 180 -5.70 19.98 16.44
C HIS A 180 -4.17 20.16 16.31
N CYS A 181 -3.41 20.05 17.40
CA CYS A 181 -1.94 20.10 17.36
C CYS A 181 -1.30 18.78 16.94
N GLY A 182 -2.04 17.66 17.05
CA GLY A 182 -1.63 16.37 16.50
C GLY A 182 -1.79 16.25 14.99
N ARG A 183 -2.44 17.22 14.32
CA ARG A 183 -2.68 17.18 12.86
C ARG A 183 -1.40 17.60 12.10
N PRO A 184 -0.78 16.71 11.31
CA PRO A 184 0.34 17.07 10.46
C PRO A 184 -0.05 18.11 9.39
N ARG A 185 0.89 18.96 9.01
CA ARG A 185 0.75 19.87 7.84
C ARG A 185 1.59 19.43 6.65
N VAL A 186 2.68 18.73 6.90
CA VAL A 186 3.63 18.28 5.88
C VAL A 186 3.62 16.77 5.79
N ALA A 187 3.45 16.26 4.56
CA ALA A 187 3.74 14.87 4.23
C ALA A 187 5.27 14.74 4.10
N TRP A 188 5.83 13.69 4.70
CA TRP A 188 7.28 13.52 4.83
C TRP A 188 7.66 12.10 4.42
N HIS A 189 8.05 11.94 3.16
CA HIS A 189 8.43 10.65 2.56
C HIS A 189 9.90 10.74 2.14
N ILE A 190 10.79 10.75 3.12
CA ILE A 190 12.22 10.90 2.84
C ILE A 190 12.79 9.71 2.08
N ASP A 191 12.29 8.49 2.34
CA ASP A 191 12.95 7.27 1.89
C ASP A 191 12.24 6.35 0.88
N PRO A 192 10.92 6.43 0.57
CA PRO A 192 10.32 5.65 -0.50
C PRO A 192 11.06 5.80 -1.84
N PHE A 193 11.28 4.68 -2.53
CA PHE A 193 12.25 4.58 -3.63
C PHE A 193 11.66 5.10 -4.97
N GLY A 194 11.39 6.41 -5.01
CA GLY A 194 10.59 7.10 -6.01
C GLY A 194 9.16 7.37 -5.52
N HIS A 195 8.51 8.39 -6.08
CA HIS A 195 7.29 8.97 -5.51
C HIS A 195 6.10 8.96 -6.49
N ALA A 196 4.95 8.54 -5.99
CA ALA A 196 3.74 8.30 -6.76
C ALA A 196 2.84 9.54 -6.85
N ARG A 197 2.29 9.77 -8.04
CA ARG A 197 1.28 10.82 -8.24
C ARG A 197 0.05 10.61 -7.33
N GLU A 198 -0.38 9.36 -7.14
CA GLU A 198 -1.52 9.06 -6.27
C GLU A 198 -1.27 9.41 -4.79
N HIS A 199 -0.03 9.28 -4.29
CA HIS A 199 0.29 9.65 -2.91
C HIS A 199 0.11 11.16 -2.67
N ALA A 200 0.66 12.01 -3.55
CA ALA A 200 0.44 13.46 -3.49
C ALA A 200 -1.06 13.83 -3.60
N SER A 201 -1.83 13.10 -4.41
CA SER A 201 -3.28 13.28 -4.55
C SER A 201 -4.03 12.96 -3.26
N MET A 202 -3.65 11.87 -2.59
CA MET A 202 -4.20 11.49 -1.28
C MET A 202 -3.83 12.50 -0.19
N PHE A 203 -2.58 12.98 -0.13
CA PHE A 203 -2.17 13.99 0.85
C PHE A 203 -2.89 15.33 0.65
N ALA A 204 -3.06 15.80 -0.60
CA ALA A 204 -3.87 16.99 -0.87
C ALA A 204 -5.32 16.83 -0.36
N GLN A 205 -5.96 15.68 -0.63
CA GLN A 205 -7.32 15.37 -0.17
C GLN A 205 -7.44 15.19 1.35
N MET A 206 -6.38 14.75 2.03
CA MET A 206 -6.30 14.71 3.50
C MET A 206 -6.07 16.12 4.11
N GLY A 207 -5.78 17.13 3.28
CA GLY A 207 -5.59 18.52 3.69
C GLY A 207 -4.22 18.76 4.32
N TYR A 208 -3.17 18.22 3.70
CA TYR A 208 -1.79 18.64 3.92
C TYR A 208 -1.52 19.92 3.13
N ASP A 209 -0.62 20.75 3.65
CA ASP A 209 -0.23 22.01 3.05
C ASP A 209 0.98 21.83 2.10
N GLY A 210 1.77 20.76 2.26
CA GLY A 210 2.88 20.43 1.37
C GLY A 210 3.48 19.03 1.57
N PHE A 211 4.36 18.63 0.66
CA PHE A 211 5.01 17.31 0.58
C PHE A 211 6.53 17.46 0.40
N PHE A 212 7.33 16.76 1.20
CA PHE A 212 8.79 16.75 1.07
C PHE A 212 9.33 15.32 1.00
N PHE A 213 10.32 15.12 0.13
CA PHE A 213 10.91 13.81 -0.12
C PHE A 213 12.41 13.87 -0.48
N GLY A 214 13.12 12.75 -0.26
CA GLY A 214 14.57 12.65 -0.43
C GLY A 214 15.01 11.98 -1.74
N ARG A 215 14.32 10.93 -2.20
CA ARG A 215 14.79 10.11 -3.34
C ARG A 215 14.29 10.63 -4.69
N LEU A 216 15.19 10.78 -5.65
CA LEU A 216 14.89 11.30 -7.00
C LEU A 216 15.93 10.78 -8.00
N ASP A 217 15.49 10.51 -9.23
CA ASP A 217 16.38 10.19 -10.36
C ASP A 217 17.55 11.19 -10.43
N TYR A 218 18.78 10.68 -10.47
CA TYR A 218 20.00 11.48 -10.42
C TYR A 218 20.12 12.49 -11.58
N GLN A 219 19.55 12.22 -12.75
CA GLN A 219 19.52 13.16 -13.88
C GLN A 219 18.48 14.26 -13.65
N ASP A 220 17.28 13.94 -13.14
CA ASP A 220 16.29 14.97 -12.76
C ASP A 220 16.79 15.84 -11.60
N ARG A 221 17.40 15.22 -10.57
CA ARG A 221 18.04 15.93 -9.45
C ARG A 221 19.09 16.92 -9.96
N ASN A 222 20.01 16.49 -10.82
CA ASN A 222 21.02 17.38 -11.42
C ASN A 222 20.38 18.51 -12.24
N ARG A 223 19.40 18.20 -13.11
CA ARG A 223 18.69 19.19 -13.93
C ARG A 223 17.94 20.22 -13.07
N ARG A 224 17.27 19.78 -12.00
CA ARG A 224 16.56 20.63 -11.04
C ARG A 224 17.49 21.43 -10.15
N MET A 225 18.66 20.92 -9.77
CA MET A 225 19.66 21.69 -9.03
C MET A 225 20.19 22.85 -9.88
N VAL A 226 20.50 22.62 -11.16
CA VAL A 226 20.97 23.68 -12.07
C VAL A 226 19.89 24.75 -12.32
N ALA A 227 18.64 24.32 -12.59
CA ALA A 227 17.49 25.23 -12.75
C ALA A 227 16.96 25.81 -11.43
N ARG A 228 17.42 25.27 -10.29
CA ARG A 228 16.88 25.45 -8.93
C ARG A 228 15.36 25.19 -8.79
N GLU A 229 14.84 24.25 -9.59
CA GLU A 229 13.45 23.75 -9.63
C GLU A 229 13.24 22.53 -8.69
N GLN A 230 13.86 22.55 -7.51
CA GLN A 230 13.63 21.54 -6.47
C GLN A 230 12.28 21.72 -5.75
N GLU A 231 11.70 22.91 -5.85
CA GLU A 231 10.42 23.30 -5.27
C GLU A 231 9.40 23.53 -6.39
N MET A 232 8.22 22.96 -6.29
CA MET A 232 7.20 22.94 -7.35
C MET A 232 5.78 22.83 -6.80
N LEU A 233 4.79 23.15 -7.63
CA LEU A 233 3.41 22.74 -7.41
C LEU A 233 3.17 21.41 -8.14
N TRP A 234 2.79 20.37 -7.43
CA TRP A 234 2.47 19.08 -8.02
C TRP A 234 0.96 18.95 -8.20
N ARG A 235 0.50 18.96 -9.46
CA ARG A 235 -0.87 18.61 -9.83
C ARG A 235 -1.02 17.11 -9.86
N ALA A 236 -1.51 16.55 -8.77
CA ALA A 236 -1.51 15.12 -8.52
C ALA A 236 -2.74 14.38 -9.10
N SER A 237 -3.64 15.07 -9.82
CA SER A 237 -4.69 14.42 -10.59
C SER A 237 -5.09 15.24 -11.81
N GLU A 238 -5.45 14.55 -12.88
CA GLU A 238 -6.08 15.14 -14.08
C GLU A 238 -7.61 15.17 -13.96
N SER A 239 -8.18 14.32 -13.08
CA SER A 239 -9.63 14.17 -12.90
C SER A 239 -10.20 15.14 -11.86
N LEU A 240 -9.48 15.38 -10.77
CA LEU A 240 -9.93 16.25 -9.69
C LEU A 240 -9.72 17.72 -10.06
N THR A 241 -10.75 18.54 -9.86
CA THR A 241 -10.72 19.96 -10.24
C THR A 241 -9.64 20.70 -9.41
N PRO A 242 -8.64 21.35 -10.04
CA PRO A 242 -7.65 22.12 -9.30
C PRO A 242 -8.30 23.23 -8.45
N PRO A 243 -7.80 23.50 -7.23
CA PRO A 243 -6.57 22.96 -6.63
C PRO A 243 -6.78 21.70 -5.75
N MET A 244 -7.88 20.94 -5.91
CA MET A 244 -8.25 19.83 -4.99
C MET A 244 -7.17 18.74 -4.83
N ALA A 245 -6.33 18.55 -5.83
CA ALA A 245 -5.18 17.65 -5.82
C ALA A 245 -3.87 18.36 -6.19
N ASP A 246 -3.80 19.68 -6.04
CA ASP A 246 -2.56 20.44 -6.21
C ASP A 246 -1.86 20.55 -4.85
N LEU A 247 -0.62 20.07 -4.72
CA LEU A 247 0.14 20.07 -3.47
C LEU A 247 1.52 20.70 -3.66
N PHE A 248 1.90 21.63 -2.79
CA PHE A 248 3.27 22.17 -2.80
C PHE A 248 4.25 21.03 -2.51
N THR A 249 5.30 20.90 -3.31
CA THR A 249 6.24 19.78 -3.24
C THR A 249 7.68 20.26 -3.27
N GLY A 250 8.48 19.85 -2.28
CA GLY A 250 9.91 20.18 -2.17
C GLY A 250 10.79 18.93 -2.16
N ILE A 251 11.76 18.88 -3.07
CA ILE A 251 12.84 17.90 -3.05
C ILE A 251 13.88 18.38 -2.02
N LEU A 252 14.27 17.49 -1.11
CA LEU A 252 15.27 17.78 -0.10
C LEU A 252 16.70 17.75 -0.70
N PRO A 253 17.59 18.67 -0.29
CA PRO A 253 18.87 18.88 -0.97
C PRO A 253 19.83 17.70 -0.85
N ASN A 254 19.93 17.09 0.35
CA ASN A 254 20.93 16.07 0.70
C ASN A 254 20.30 14.67 0.90
N GLY A 255 19.24 14.36 0.15
CA GLY A 255 18.36 13.24 0.47
C GLY A 255 17.63 13.55 1.77
N TYR A 256 18.01 12.91 2.87
CA TYR A 256 17.48 13.18 4.20
C TYR A 256 18.54 13.24 5.29
N ASN A 257 19.82 13.17 4.92
CA ASN A 257 20.95 13.21 5.86
C ASN A 257 21.28 14.66 6.29
N PRO A 258 22.07 14.85 7.37
CA PRO A 258 22.75 16.11 7.61
C PRO A 258 23.62 16.52 6.41
N PRO A 259 23.88 17.83 6.22
CA PRO A 259 25.00 18.26 5.40
C PRO A 259 26.32 17.62 5.86
N GLU A 260 27.22 17.36 4.90
CA GLU A 260 28.56 16.83 5.16
C GLU A 260 29.30 17.70 6.20
N GLY A 261 29.84 17.06 7.25
CA GLY A 261 30.49 17.74 8.37
C GLY A 261 29.56 18.14 9.54
N PHE A 262 28.27 17.76 9.50
CA PHE A 262 27.27 18.12 10.51
C PHE A 262 26.56 16.91 11.16
N CYS A 263 27.11 15.70 11.07
CA CYS A 263 26.57 14.54 11.78
C CYS A 263 27.13 14.40 13.20
N TRP A 264 26.35 14.81 14.21
CA TRP A 264 26.77 14.73 15.62
C TRP A 264 26.07 13.62 16.41
N ASP A 265 25.74 12.51 15.73
CA ASP A 265 25.24 11.32 16.39
C ASP A 265 26.36 10.50 17.05
N GLN A 266 26.02 9.56 17.93
CA GLN A 266 26.99 8.64 18.54
C GLN A 266 27.60 7.65 17.54
N SER A 267 26.97 7.48 16.36
CA SER A 267 27.47 6.66 15.26
C SER A 267 28.26 7.44 14.19
N CYS A 268 28.58 8.72 14.43
CA CYS A 268 29.24 9.60 13.47
C CYS A 268 30.59 10.13 13.98
N ASP A 269 31.49 10.41 13.04
CA ASP A 269 32.88 10.84 13.30
C ASP A 269 33.11 12.34 13.07
N ASP A 270 32.09 13.13 12.69
CA ASP A 270 32.25 14.56 12.43
C ASP A 270 32.66 15.32 13.72
N PRO A 271 33.62 16.25 13.64
CA PRO A 271 34.12 16.93 14.82
C PRO A 271 33.02 17.77 15.49
N PRO A 272 32.89 17.71 16.82
CA PRO A 272 32.00 18.61 17.55
C PRO A 272 32.50 20.05 17.44
N ILE A 273 31.61 21.01 17.67
CA ILE A 273 31.98 22.43 17.75
C ILE A 273 32.75 22.66 19.06
N ARG A 274 34.05 22.94 18.93
CA ARG A 274 35.01 23.27 19.98
C ARG A 274 35.15 24.79 20.03
N ASP A 275 34.59 25.37 21.08
CA ASP A 275 34.32 26.80 21.26
C ASP A 275 35.05 27.40 22.47
N ASP A 276 35.94 26.64 23.10
CA ASP A 276 36.87 27.10 24.12
C ASP A 276 38.17 27.54 23.42
N PRO A 277 38.50 28.85 23.39
CA PRO A 277 39.68 29.35 22.70
C PRO A 277 41.00 29.03 23.42
N ASP A 278 40.93 28.56 24.68
CA ASP A 278 42.11 28.15 25.47
C ASP A 278 42.46 26.66 25.28
N LEU A 279 41.69 25.92 24.46
CA LEU A 279 41.93 24.51 24.13
C LEU A 279 42.45 24.32 22.69
N GLU A 280 43.20 23.24 22.49
CA GLU A 280 43.66 22.84 21.15
C GLU A 280 42.46 22.50 20.24
N ASP A 281 42.63 22.75 18.94
CA ASP A 281 41.64 22.53 17.88
C ASP A 281 40.29 23.30 17.98
N TYR A 282 40.27 24.52 18.53
CA TYR A 282 39.17 25.48 18.31
C TYR A 282 38.78 25.51 16.81
N ASN A 283 37.48 25.34 16.48
CA ASN A 283 37.01 25.14 15.11
C ASN A 283 35.66 25.84 14.82
N VAL A 284 35.47 27.06 15.34
CA VAL A 284 34.24 27.85 15.11
C VAL A 284 34.27 28.61 13.76
N ASP A 285 35.45 28.90 13.23
CA ASP A 285 35.62 29.84 12.10
C ASP A 285 35.33 29.22 10.71
N ASP A 286 35.24 27.88 10.61
CA ASP A 286 35.20 27.14 9.33
C ASP A 286 33.77 26.94 8.72
N VAL A 287 32.81 27.82 9.03
CA VAL A 287 31.39 27.64 8.67
C VAL A 287 30.92 28.57 7.53
N ALA A 288 30.64 28.01 6.34
CA ALA A 288 30.16 28.76 5.16
C ALA A 288 29.09 28.00 4.35
N LEU A 289 28.17 28.72 3.66
CA LEU A 289 26.97 28.17 2.99
C LEU A 289 26.62 28.94 1.69
N VAL A 290 26.12 28.25 0.64
CA VAL A 290 25.76 28.86 -0.68
C VAL A 290 24.54 28.18 -1.32
N TYR A 291 23.44 28.92 -1.60
CA TYR A 291 22.16 28.34 -2.05
C TYR A 291 21.35 29.25 -3.05
N LYS A 292 20.08 28.90 -3.32
CA LYS A 292 19.14 29.63 -4.21
C LYS A 292 18.50 30.86 -3.56
N THR A 293 18.15 30.75 -2.29
CA THR A 293 17.03 31.45 -1.63
C THR A 293 17.50 32.13 -0.35
N ASN A 294 16.73 33.09 0.17
CA ASN A 294 16.94 33.64 1.51
C ASN A 294 16.29 32.78 2.64
N HIS A 295 15.86 31.56 2.31
CA HIS A 295 15.36 30.52 3.22
C HIS A 295 15.83 29.15 2.69
N ILE A 296 16.41 28.30 3.54
CA ILE A 296 16.82 26.91 3.20
C ILE A 296 16.47 25.94 4.32
N ILE A 297 16.26 24.67 3.99
CA ILE A 297 16.05 23.57 4.94
C ILE A 297 17.31 22.71 5.08
N MET A 298 17.64 22.33 6.32
CA MET A 298 18.65 21.34 6.64
C MET A 298 18.03 20.24 7.51
N THR A 299 18.01 19.02 6.99
CA THR A 299 17.64 17.79 7.69
C THR A 299 18.75 17.42 8.65
N MET A 300 18.55 17.62 9.96
CA MET A 300 19.57 17.34 10.98
C MET A 300 19.28 15.99 11.62
N GLY A 301 19.46 14.91 10.86
CA GLY A 301 19.15 13.55 11.29
C GLY A 301 19.36 12.51 10.19
N SER A 302 19.21 11.24 10.54
CA SER A 302 19.35 10.07 9.65
C SER A 302 18.72 8.84 10.33
N ASP A 303 18.94 7.65 9.78
CA ASP A 303 18.46 6.35 10.26
C ASP A 303 18.79 6.16 11.76
N PHE A 304 17.77 6.00 12.59
CA PHE A 304 17.84 5.70 14.03
C PHE A 304 18.74 6.61 14.88
N GLN A 305 18.97 7.85 14.45
CA GLN A 305 19.75 8.84 15.19
C GLN A 305 18.96 9.41 16.38
N TYR A 306 19.63 10.21 17.22
CA TYR A 306 19.09 10.80 18.45
C TYR A 306 18.81 9.81 19.60
N GLU A 307 19.35 8.59 19.58
CA GLU A 307 19.39 7.72 20.80
C GLU A 307 20.00 8.46 22.00
N ASN A 308 21.00 9.32 21.73
CA ASN A 308 21.53 10.29 22.65
C ASN A 308 21.39 11.71 22.06
N ALA A 309 20.16 12.22 22.04
CA ALA A 309 19.81 13.54 21.51
C ALA A 309 20.66 14.70 22.09
N ASN A 310 21.30 14.52 23.25
CA ASN A 310 22.18 15.52 23.85
C ASN A 310 23.40 15.86 22.98
N LEU A 311 23.92 14.90 22.21
CA LEU A 311 25.07 15.11 21.31
C LEU A 311 24.71 16.08 20.18
N TRP A 312 23.59 15.82 19.51
CA TRP A 312 22.99 16.70 18.51
C TRP A 312 22.70 18.09 19.08
N TYR A 313 21.87 18.18 20.11
CA TYR A 313 21.40 19.47 20.59
C TYR A 313 22.51 20.35 21.18
N LYS A 314 23.57 19.76 21.75
CA LYS A 314 24.74 20.53 22.23
C LYS A 314 25.49 21.21 21.08
N ASN A 315 25.60 20.55 19.92
CA ASN A 315 26.25 21.13 18.75
C ASN A 315 25.32 22.07 17.96
N LEU A 316 24.04 21.73 17.83
CA LEU A 316 23.02 22.59 17.21
C LEU A 316 22.85 23.93 17.96
N ASP A 317 22.80 23.91 19.30
CA ASP A 317 22.75 25.13 20.12
C ASP A 317 23.99 26.03 19.89
N LYS A 318 25.18 25.42 19.76
CA LYS A 318 26.42 26.14 19.43
C LYS A 318 26.40 26.70 18.01
N LEU A 319 26.00 25.90 17.01
CA LEU A 319 25.91 26.33 15.62
C LEU A 319 25.01 27.56 15.47
N ILE A 320 23.80 27.49 16.04
CA ILE A 320 22.85 28.61 16.07
C ILE A 320 23.48 29.84 16.74
N ARG A 321 24.12 29.66 17.90
CA ARG A 321 24.75 30.76 18.64
C ARG A 321 25.86 31.43 17.84
N TYR A 322 26.86 30.68 17.37
CA TYR A 322 28.06 31.25 16.77
C TYR A 322 27.82 31.83 15.37
N VAL A 323 27.04 31.16 14.52
CA VAL A 323 26.70 31.73 13.19
C VAL A 323 25.87 33.01 13.34
N ASN A 324 24.91 33.05 14.27
CA ASN A 324 24.12 34.27 14.52
C ASN A 324 24.94 35.38 15.19
N GLN A 325 25.98 35.07 15.97
CA GLN A 325 26.91 36.08 16.49
C GLN A 325 27.69 36.78 15.37
N MET A 326 28.07 36.06 14.31
CA MET A 326 28.77 36.66 13.16
C MET A 326 27.95 37.73 12.40
N GLN A 327 26.65 37.87 12.69
CA GLN A 327 25.83 38.98 12.17
C GLN A 327 26.33 40.35 12.67
N SER A 328 26.95 40.45 13.86
CA SER A 328 27.60 41.69 14.30
C SER A 328 28.82 42.06 13.45
N ASN A 329 29.39 41.08 12.76
CA ASN A 329 30.58 41.20 11.92
C ASN A 329 30.22 41.27 10.43
N GLY A 330 28.93 41.42 10.10
CA GLY A 330 28.43 41.58 8.73
C GLY A 330 27.95 40.30 8.04
N SER A 331 27.84 39.17 8.74
CA SER A 331 27.21 37.96 8.18
C SER A 331 25.71 38.18 7.93
N GLU A 332 25.25 37.87 6.73
CA GLU A 332 23.82 37.92 6.35
C GLU A 332 23.12 36.56 6.55
N VAL A 333 23.64 35.69 7.42
CA VAL A 333 23.09 34.35 7.72
C VAL A 333 22.41 34.33 9.09
N ASN A 334 21.18 33.81 9.13
CA ASN A 334 20.38 33.59 10.33
C ASN A 334 19.99 32.12 10.47
N VAL A 335 20.52 31.44 11.48
CA VAL A 335 20.28 30.01 11.74
C VAL A 335 19.25 29.85 12.87
N LEU A 336 18.28 28.95 12.70
CA LEU A 336 17.21 28.71 13.66
C LEU A 336 16.81 27.23 13.72
N TYR A 337 16.36 26.76 14.88
CA TYR A 337 15.54 25.55 14.95
C TYR A 337 14.22 25.76 14.22
N SER A 338 13.75 24.75 13.51
CA SER A 338 12.56 24.82 12.69
C SER A 338 11.92 23.43 12.52
N THR A 339 10.78 23.40 11.84
CA THR A 339 10.12 22.21 11.31
C THR A 339 9.88 22.37 9.81
N PRO A 340 9.55 21.31 9.06
CA PRO A 340 9.17 21.40 7.65
C PRO A 340 7.94 22.30 7.43
N SER A 341 7.00 22.29 8.38
CA SER A 341 5.83 23.19 8.34
C SER A 341 6.27 24.65 8.42
N CYS A 342 7.21 24.99 9.30
CA CYS A 342 7.72 26.36 9.40
C CYS A 342 8.56 26.77 8.17
N TYR A 343 9.32 25.86 7.57
CA TYR A 343 9.99 26.12 6.29
C TYR A 343 8.97 26.41 5.16
N LEU A 344 7.97 25.53 5.02
CA LEU A 344 6.88 25.67 4.05
C LEU A 344 6.09 26.98 4.23
N GLN A 345 5.86 27.43 5.47
CA GLN A 345 5.20 28.70 5.75
C GLN A 345 5.94 29.89 5.14
N GLU A 346 7.28 29.90 5.24
CA GLU A 346 8.11 30.96 4.67
C GLU A 346 8.12 30.91 3.13
N LEU A 347 8.14 29.71 2.53
CA LEU A 347 7.99 29.55 1.08
C LEU A 347 6.63 30.08 0.57
N HIS A 348 5.55 29.85 1.32
CA HIS A 348 4.24 30.43 1.01
C HIS A 348 4.22 31.96 1.20
N ARG A 349 4.89 32.49 2.23
CA ARG A 349 5.02 33.94 2.48
C ARG A 349 5.90 34.67 1.45
N ALA A 350 6.86 33.98 0.84
CA ALA A 350 7.74 34.55 -0.18
C ALA A 350 7.00 35.01 -1.45
N ASN A 351 5.74 34.60 -1.65
CA ASN A 351 4.88 35.02 -2.77
C ASN A 351 5.52 34.81 -4.15
N LEU A 352 6.23 33.68 -4.30
CA LEU A 352 6.91 33.28 -5.53
C LEU A 352 6.01 32.40 -6.41
N THR A 353 6.30 32.39 -7.71
CA THR A 353 5.71 31.43 -8.67
C THR A 353 6.53 30.15 -8.73
N TRP A 354 5.87 29.01 -8.65
CA TRP A 354 6.50 27.69 -8.66
C TRP A 354 6.23 26.96 -9.99
N PRO A 355 7.19 26.15 -10.50
CA PRO A 355 6.96 25.29 -11.66
C PRO A 355 5.87 24.26 -11.37
N LEU A 356 5.13 23.84 -12.40
CA LEU A 356 4.06 22.83 -12.29
C LEU A 356 4.56 21.45 -12.76
N LYS A 357 4.31 20.40 -11.97
CA LYS A 357 4.49 18.98 -12.36
C LYS A 357 3.13 18.28 -12.40
N GLY A 358 2.92 17.31 -13.30
CA GLY A 358 1.65 16.56 -13.46
C GLY A 358 1.77 15.04 -13.62
N ASP A 359 2.99 14.52 -13.73
CA ASP A 359 3.36 13.10 -13.79
C ASP A 359 3.86 12.62 -12.40
N ASP A 360 4.51 11.46 -12.31
CA ASP A 360 5.12 10.93 -11.08
C ASP A 360 6.66 10.99 -11.10
N PHE A 361 7.32 10.45 -10.07
CA PHE A 361 8.78 10.40 -9.96
C PHE A 361 9.30 8.95 -10.10
N PHE A 362 8.73 8.18 -11.02
CA PHE A 362 9.17 6.82 -11.33
C PHE A 362 9.75 6.66 -12.75
N PRO A 363 10.64 5.67 -12.96
CA PRO A 363 11.38 4.93 -11.94
C PRO A 363 12.48 5.80 -11.29
N TYR A 364 12.90 5.43 -10.09
CA TYR A 364 14.03 6.04 -9.38
C TYR A 364 15.36 5.36 -9.77
N ALA A 365 16.42 6.15 -9.86
CA ALA A 365 17.79 5.71 -10.00
C ALA A 365 18.74 6.71 -9.32
N ASP A 366 19.63 6.24 -8.45
CA ASP A 366 20.67 7.06 -7.80
C ASP A 366 21.96 7.18 -8.64
N SER A 367 22.15 6.29 -9.62
CA SER A 367 23.25 6.33 -10.59
C SER A 367 22.82 5.72 -11.94
N ALA A 368 23.72 5.73 -12.93
CA ALA A 368 23.42 5.33 -14.31
C ALA A 368 22.98 3.86 -14.47
N HIS A 369 23.51 2.94 -13.65
CA HIS A 369 23.29 1.50 -13.79
C HIS A 369 22.44 0.93 -12.64
N ASP A 370 21.78 1.83 -11.91
CA ASP A 370 21.32 1.60 -10.56
C ASP A 370 19.83 1.96 -10.49
N PHE A 371 19.03 1.32 -11.34
CA PHE A 371 17.58 1.54 -11.40
C PHE A 371 16.86 0.70 -10.36
N TRP A 372 16.16 1.37 -9.44
CA TRP A 372 15.40 0.78 -8.35
C TRP A 372 14.04 0.31 -8.88
N THR A 373 14.05 -0.68 -9.76
CA THR A 373 12.84 -1.27 -10.36
C THR A 373 12.72 -2.77 -10.10
N GLY A 374 13.67 -3.36 -9.37
CA GLY A 374 13.64 -4.75 -8.91
C GLY A 374 12.63 -4.96 -7.78
N TYR A 375 12.58 -4.04 -6.82
CA TYR A 375 11.65 -4.10 -5.67
C TYR A 375 10.17 -4.07 -6.08
N PHE A 376 9.85 -3.59 -7.28
CA PHE A 376 8.50 -3.73 -7.84
C PHE A 376 8.01 -5.19 -7.88
N THR A 377 8.93 -6.17 -7.89
CA THR A 377 8.63 -7.61 -7.93
C THR A 377 9.26 -8.42 -6.79
N SER A 378 10.30 -7.92 -6.09
CA SER A 378 10.96 -8.64 -4.98
C SER A 378 9.96 -9.18 -3.95
N ARG A 379 10.21 -10.37 -3.40
CA ARG A 379 9.28 -11.10 -2.50
C ARG A 379 7.83 -11.19 -3.03
N PRO A 380 7.61 -11.71 -4.26
CA PRO A 380 6.28 -11.69 -4.88
C PRO A 380 5.26 -12.59 -4.17
N ALA A 381 5.70 -13.49 -3.28
CA ALA A 381 4.82 -14.21 -2.36
C ALA A 381 4.27 -13.30 -1.25
N LEU A 382 5.12 -12.49 -0.61
CA LEU A 382 4.72 -11.53 0.43
C LEU A 382 3.80 -10.45 -0.15
N LYS A 383 4.11 -9.89 -1.33
CA LYS A 383 3.24 -8.95 -2.05
C LYS A 383 1.83 -9.50 -2.32
N ARG A 384 1.69 -10.80 -2.59
CA ARG A 384 0.36 -11.44 -2.73
C ARG A 384 -0.31 -11.65 -1.37
N TYR A 385 0.46 -11.97 -0.34
CA TYR A 385 -0.08 -12.17 1.00
C TYR A 385 -0.59 -10.85 1.60
N GLU A 386 0.10 -9.73 1.38
CA GLU A 386 -0.39 -8.37 1.62
C GLU A 386 -1.75 -8.16 0.92
N ARG A 387 -1.82 -8.42 -0.39
CA ARG A 387 -3.04 -8.10 -1.17
C ARG A 387 -4.25 -8.91 -0.71
N ILE A 388 -4.08 -10.20 -0.41
CA ILE A 388 -5.15 -11.02 0.15
C ILE A 388 -5.50 -10.56 1.58
N SER A 389 -4.50 -10.20 2.38
CA SER A 389 -4.71 -9.69 3.75
C SER A 389 -5.48 -8.37 3.78
N ASN A 390 -5.28 -7.49 2.80
CA ASN A 390 -6.11 -6.30 2.59
C ASN A 390 -7.58 -6.68 2.33
N SER A 391 -7.83 -7.61 1.39
CA SER A 391 -9.19 -8.14 1.10
C SER A 391 -9.86 -8.75 2.33
N TYR A 392 -9.11 -9.54 3.11
CA TYR A 392 -9.56 -10.10 4.39
C TYR A 392 -9.86 -9.01 5.41
N LEU A 393 -9.03 -7.96 5.49
CA LEU A 393 -9.26 -6.84 6.39
C LEU A 393 -10.52 -6.05 6.02
N GLN A 394 -10.76 -5.74 4.75
CA GLN A 394 -12.00 -5.08 4.33
C GLN A 394 -13.24 -5.94 4.70
N THR A 395 -13.19 -7.24 4.44
CA THR A 395 -14.25 -8.20 4.83
C THR A 395 -14.46 -8.23 6.34
N CYS A 396 -13.38 -8.26 7.13
CA CYS A 396 -13.39 -8.29 8.58
C CYS A 396 -13.98 -7.00 9.18
N LYS A 397 -13.61 -5.81 8.65
CA LYS A 397 -14.18 -4.51 9.06
C LYS A 397 -15.67 -4.38 8.72
N GLN A 398 -16.09 -4.86 7.55
CA GLN A 398 -17.51 -4.89 7.16
C GLN A 398 -18.33 -5.79 8.09
N LEU A 399 -17.86 -7.01 8.36
CA LEU A 399 -18.55 -7.95 9.24
C LEU A 399 -18.51 -7.52 10.72
N GLU A 400 -17.47 -6.79 11.15
CA GLU A 400 -17.43 -6.16 12.48
C GLU A 400 -18.60 -5.17 12.67
N VAL A 401 -18.92 -4.37 11.65
CA VAL A 401 -20.07 -3.46 11.65
C VAL A 401 -21.40 -4.22 11.57
N LEU A 402 -21.52 -5.19 10.64
CA LEU A 402 -22.75 -5.95 10.42
C LEU A 402 -23.12 -6.86 11.60
N GLY A 403 -22.12 -7.39 12.32
CA GLY A 403 -22.30 -8.17 13.54
C GLY A 403 -22.35 -7.34 14.81
N GLY A 404 -21.92 -6.07 14.80
CA GLY A 404 -21.90 -5.24 16.01
C GLY A 404 -21.16 -5.91 17.18
N PRO A 405 -21.65 -5.83 18.42
CA PRO A 405 -20.96 -6.38 19.60
C PRO A 405 -20.69 -7.89 19.55
N ILE A 406 -21.58 -8.71 18.94
CA ILE A 406 -21.39 -10.17 18.92
C ILE A 406 -20.26 -10.59 17.98
N SER A 407 -19.88 -9.76 17.00
CA SER A 407 -18.71 -10.01 16.14
C SER A 407 -17.44 -10.17 16.97
N ARG A 408 -17.22 -9.26 17.94
CA ARG A 408 -16.02 -9.23 18.78
C ARG A 408 -16.03 -10.23 19.92
N LYS A 409 -17.20 -10.59 20.43
CA LYS A 409 -17.39 -11.56 21.52
C LYS A 409 -18.63 -12.40 21.23
N GLY A 410 -18.42 -13.54 20.60
CA GLY A 410 -19.49 -14.42 20.14
C GLY A 410 -19.22 -15.91 20.46
N PRO A 411 -19.97 -16.84 19.84
CA PRO A 411 -19.94 -18.26 20.20
C PRO A 411 -18.59 -18.96 19.94
N PHE A 412 -17.71 -18.39 19.11
CA PHE A 412 -16.36 -18.92 18.84
C PHE A 412 -15.24 -18.20 19.61
N GLY A 413 -15.60 -17.34 20.57
CA GLY A 413 -14.66 -16.61 21.41
C GLY A 413 -14.47 -15.15 21.00
N ALA A 414 -13.31 -14.59 21.36
CA ALA A 414 -12.96 -13.21 21.12
C ALA A 414 -12.17 -13.05 19.81
N GLY A 415 -12.59 -12.09 18.98
CA GLY A 415 -11.90 -11.71 17.74
C GLY A 415 -12.01 -10.21 17.50
N ASP A 416 -11.17 -9.67 16.64
CA ASP A 416 -11.11 -8.23 16.36
C ASP A 416 -10.51 -7.96 14.98
N SER A 417 -10.86 -6.81 14.40
CA SER A 417 -10.22 -6.33 13.17
C SER A 417 -8.91 -5.57 13.44
N GLU A 418 -8.73 -5.05 14.66
CA GLU A 418 -7.61 -4.18 15.05
C GLU A 418 -6.23 -4.84 14.94
N THR A 419 -6.14 -6.13 15.23
CA THR A 419 -4.92 -6.92 15.12
C THR A 419 -4.46 -7.02 13.67
N LEU A 420 -5.39 -7.26 12.73
CA LEU A 420 -5.08 -7.24 11.30
C LEU A 420 -4.88 -5.82 10.75
N LYS A 421 -5.59 -4.79 11.24
CA LYS A 421 -5.31 -3.38 10.89
C LYS A 421 -3.86 -3.02 11.18
N LYS A 422 -3.36 -3.35 12.38
CA LYS A 422 -1.97 -3.12 12.79
C LYS A 422 -0.96 -3.86 11.92
N ALA A 423 -1.22 -5.13 11.62
CA ALA A 423 -0.34 -5.92 10.76
C ALA A 423 -0.31 -5.39 9.32
N MET A 424 -1.46 -5.05 8.74
CA MET A 424 -1.57 -4.45 7.42
C MET A 424 -0.92 -3.08 7.33
N ALA A 425 -1.07 -2.25 8.37
CA ALA A 425 -0.46 -0.93 8.43
C ALA A 425 1.07 -1.00 8.48
N VAL A 426 1.63 -1.93 9.26
CA VAL A 426 3.07 -2.24 9.22
C VAL A 426 3.50 -2.76 7.85
N ALA A 427 2.70 -3.63 7.22
CA ALA A 427 3.02 -4.20 5.90
C ALA A 427 3.07 -3.17 4.76
N GLN A 428 2.62 -1.92 4.96
CA GLN A 428 2.79 -0.85 3.96
C GLN A 428 4.15 -0.16 4.03
N HIS A 429 4.98 -0.39 5.07
CA HIS A 429 6.31 0.21 5.23
C HIS A 429 7.17 0.01 3.98
N HIS A 430 8.09 0.95 3.71
CA HIS A 430 8.85 0.96 2.46
C HIS A 430 9.92 -0.12 2.33
N ASP A 431 10.15 -0.94 3.37
CA ASP A 431 10.86 -2.22 3.29
C ASP A 431 9.99 -3.47 3.46
N ALA A 432 8.67 -3.32 3.67
CA ALA A 432 7.76 -4.44 3.88
C ALA A 432 7.17 -4.96 2.56
N VAL A 433 6.18 -4.28 1.98
CA VAL A 433 5.54 -4.73 0.72
C VAL A 433 6.49 -4.61 -0.48
N SER A 434 7.48 -3.71 -0.42
CA SER A 434 8.59 -3.59 -1.37
C SER A 434 9.48 -4.83 -1.44
N GLY A 435 9.57 -5.61 -0.36
CA GLY A 435 10.39 -6.82 -0.29
C GLY A 435 11.89 -6.55 -0.24
N THR A 436 12.29 -5.50 0.47
CA THR A 436 13.68 -5.02 0.61
C THR A 436 14.25 -5.17 2.04
N GLU A 437 13.50 -5.82 2.92
CA GLU A 437 13.91 -6.23 4.27
C GLU A 437 14.77 -7.50 4.30
N LYS A 438 15.46 -7.74 5.41
CA LYS A 438 16.15 -9.02 5.69
C LYS A 438 15.16 -10.18 5.81
N GLN A 439 15.56 -11.40 5.43
CA GLN A 439 14.65 -12.56 5.34
C GLN A 439 13.91 -12.87 6.65
N HIS A 440 14.54 -12.65 7.80
CA HIS A 440 13.88 -12.88 9.10
C HIS A 440 12.81 -11.82 9.44
N VAL A 441 12.91 -10.61 8.86
CA VAL A 441 11.92 -9.54 8.98
C VAL A 441 10.74 -9.82 8.05
N ALA A 442 10.99 -10.30 6.83
CA ALA A 442 9.94 -10.80 5.92
C ALA A 442 9.09 -11.90 6.59
N ASN A 443 9.74 -12.81 7.33
CA ASN A 443 9.08 -13.84 8.11
C ASN A 443 8.25 -13.27 9.27
N ASP A 444 8.70 -12.19 9.91
CA ASP A 444 7.93 -11.48 10.95
C ASP A 444 6.70 -10.76 10.38
N TYR A 445 6.80 -10.12 9.21
CA TYR A 445 5.65 -9.54 8.51
C TYR A 445 4.61 -10.60 8.18
N ALA A 446 5.02 -11.73 7.59
CA ALA A 446 4.14 -12.86 7.33
C ALA A 446 3.48 -13.40 8.62
N ARG A 447 4.25 -13.51 9.72
CA ARG A 447 3.74 -13.91 11.04
C ARG A 447 2.70 -12.93 11.59
N LYS A 448 2.92 -11.61 11.48
CA LYS A 448 1.97 -10.59 11.94
C LYS A 448 0.68 -10.63 11.14
N LEU A 449 0.75 -10.81 9.81
CA LEU A 449 -0.42 -10.99 8.94
C LEU A 449 -1.21 -12.26 9.32
N ALA A 450 -0.54 -13.39 9.50
CA ALA A 450 -1.16 -14.66 9.91
C ALA A 450 -1.88 -14.55 11.26
N ASN A 451 -1.26 -13.87 12.25
CA ASN A 451 -1.91 -13.61 13.53
C ASN A 451 -3.16 -12.72 13.39
N GLY A 452 -3.10 -11.70 12.53
CA GLY A 452 -4.27 -10.88 12.19
C GLY A 452 -5.39 -11.68 11.51
N TRP A 453 -5.06 -12.63 10.64
CA TRP A 453 -6.04 -13.53 10.03
C TRP A 453 -6.77 -14.36 11.08
N ALA A 454 -6.05 -14.97 12.04
CA ALA A 454 -6.66 -15.78 13.10
C ALA A 454 -7.70 -14.99 13.92
N HIS A 455 -7.38 -13.75 14.32
CA HIS A 455 -8.32 -12.87 15.03
C HIS A 455 -9.55 -12.50 14.18
N CYS A 456 -9.34 -12.19 12.90
CA CYS A 456 -10.43 -11.91 11.97
C CYS A 456 -11.29 -13.15 11.66
N GLN A 457 -10.73 -14.36 11.62
CA GLN A 457 -11.49 -15.61 11.43
C GLN A 457 -12.48 -15.86 12.57
N VAL A 458 -12.10 -15.60 13.83
CA VAL A 458 -13.03 -15.66 14.97
C VAL A 458 -14.15 -14.63 14.82
N LEU A 459 -13.80 -13.39 14.47
CA LEU A 459 -14.78 -12.31 14.28
C LEU A 459 -15.77 -12.59 13.14
N VAL A 460 -15.27 -13.07 11.99
CA VAL A 460 -16.09 -13.48 10.85
C VAL A 460 -16.97 -14.66 11.24
N SER A 461 -16.45 -15.67 11.95
CA SER A 461 -17.22 -16.83 12.38
C SER A 461 -18.37 -16.44 13.31
N ASN A 462 -18.09 -15.59 14.30
CA ASN A 462 -19.10 -15.03 15.21
C ASN A 462 -20.21 -14.29 14.43
N THR A 463 -19.82 -13.43 13.49
CA THR A 463 -20.76 -12.63 12.69
C THR A 463 -21.61 -13.51 11.78
N LEU A 464 -20.98 -14.40 11.00
CA LEU A 464 -21.69 -15.29 10.08
C LEU A 464 -22.59 -16.27 10.82
N SER A 465 -22.26 -16.67 12.05
CA SER A 465 -23.15 -17.45 12.90
C SER A 465 -24.38 -16.65 13.35
N SER A 466 -24.18 -15.41 13.80
CA SER A 466 -25.29 -14.52 14.17
C SER A 466 -26.21 -14.18 12.99
N LEU A 467 -25.66 -13.97 11.78
CA LEU A 467 -26.44 -13.65 10.58
C LEU A 467 -27.15 -14.87 9.99
N SER A 468 -26.54 -16.07 10.08
CA SER A 468 -27.13 -17.30 9.55
C SER A 468 -28.03 -18.05 10.53
N GLY A 469 -27.93 -17.77 11.83
CA GLY A 469 -28.60 -18.55 12.89
C GLY A 469 -28.02 -19.95 13.07
N SER A 470 -26.82 -20.24 12.55
CA SER A 470 -26.14 -21.53 12.70
C SER A 470 -24.89 -21.38 13.58
N SER A 471 -24.81 -22.18 14.64
CA SER A 471 -23.64 -22.28 15.53
C SER A 471 -22.60 -23.31 15.06
N ALA A 472 -22.75 -23.85 13.85
CA ALA A 472 -21.84 -24.87 13.33
C ALA A 472 -20.43 -24.27 13.08
N PRO A 473 -19.34 -24.98 13.45
CA PRO A 473 -17.99 -24.48 13.24
C PRO A 473 -17.68 -24.11 11.79
N ARG A 474 -16.93 -23.02 11.62
CA ARG A 474 -16.40 -22.56 10.34
C ARG A 474 -14.99 -23.07 10.15
N VAL A 475 -14.69 -23.57 8.96
CA VAL A 475 -13.35 -23.98 8.53
C VAL A 475 -12.89 -23.04 7.41
N TYR A 476 -11.65 -22.60 7.52
CA TYR A 476 -10.96 -21.76 6.55
C TYR A 476 -9.90 -22.60 5.84
N CYS A 477 -9.87 -22.54 4.51
CA CYS A 477 -8.89 -23.28 3.70
C CYS A 477 -7.97 -22.30 2.96
N GLU A 478 -6.91 -21.90 3.66
CA GLU A 478 -5.94 -20.90 3.20
C GLU A 478 -5.04 -21.41 2.05
N HIS A 479 -5.01 -22.73 1.86
CA HIS A 479 -4.13 -23.43 0.92
C HIS A 479 -4.85 -23.94 -0.35
N LEU A 480 -6.00 -23.35 -0.70
CA LEU A 480 -6.75 -23.71 -1.91
C LEU A 480 -5.95 -23.48 -3.21
N ASN A 481 -5.00 -22.54 -3.23
CA ASN A 481 -4.10 -22.29 -4.36
C ASN A 481 -3.17 -23.48 -4.70
N ILE A 482 -2.96 -24.40 -3.76
CA ILE A 482 -2.18 -25.64 -3.92
C ILE A 482 -3.06 -26.89 -3.76
N SER A 483 -4.39 -26.72 -3.83
CA SER A 483 -5.40 -27.78 -3.71
C SER A 483 -5.24 -28.59 -2.41
N VAL A 484 -5.22 -27.88 -1.29
CA VAL A 484 -5.29 -28.41 0.09
C VAL A 484 -6.45 -27.75 0.86
N CYS A 485 -7.34 -28.58 1.41
CA CYS A 485 -8.44 -28.17 2.29
C CYS A 485 -8.95 -29.39 3.07
N PRO A 486 -8.47 -29.63 4.32
CA PRO A 486 -8.69 -30.89 5.03
C PRO A 486 -10.17 -31.32 5.14
N LEU A 487 -11.09 -30.36 5.27
CA LEU A 487 -12.53 -30.64 5.35
C LEU A 487 -13.11 -31.15 4.02
N THR A 488 -12.75 -30.57 2.86
CA THR A 488 -13.29 -31.05 1.56
C THR A 488 -12.58 -32.32 1.08
N GLU A 489 -11.37 -32.59 1.60
CA GLU A 489 -10.64 -33.84 1.37
C GLU A 489 -11.19 -35.03 2.19
N THR A 490 -11.78 -34.79 3.36
CA THR A 490 -12.39 -35.82 4.22
C THR A 490 -13.89 -35.98 4.03
N SER A 491 -14.63 -34.86 3.93
CA SER A 491 -16.08 -34.87 4.10
C SER A 491 -16.84 -35.32 2.86
N LYS A 492 -17.88 -36.13 3.09
CA LYS A 492 -18.85 -36.54 2.07
C LYS A 492 -19.98 -35.54 1.88
N LYS A 493 -20.19 -34.63 2.84
CA LYS A 493 -21.27 -33.64 2.81
C LYS A 493 -20.87 -32.43 3.64
N PHE A 494 -20.83 -31.27 2.99
CA PHE A 494 -20.43 -30.02 3.59
C PHE A 494 -21.17 -28.85 2.93
N SER A 495 -21.05 -27.67 3.50
CA SER A 495 -21.54 -26.42 2.91
C SER A 495 -20.41 -25.45 2.62
N VAL A 496 -20.62 -24.62 1.60
CA VAL A 496 -19.70 -23.59 1.11
C VAL A 496 -20.41 -22.25 1.21
N ASN A 497 -19.98 -21.41 2.15
CA ASN A 497 -20.50 -20.07 2.34
C ASN A 497 -19.55 -19.06 1.71
N VAL A 498 -20.09 -18.20 0.86
CA VAL A 498 -19.33 -17.27 0.02
C VAL A 498 -19.78 -15.87 0.37
N TYR A 499 -18.95 -15.13 1.11
CA TYR A 499 -19.19 -13.73 1.43
C TYR A 499 -18.51 -12.82 0.42
N ASN A 500 -19.28 -11.92 -0.17
CA ASN A 500 -18.86 -10.94 -1.16
C ASN A 500 -18.71 -9.55 -0.50
N PRO A 501 -17.49 -9.00 -0.42
CA PRO A 501 -17.23 -7.68 0.15
C PRO A 501 -17.60 -6.51 -0.79
N LEU A 502 -17.90 -6.77 -2.07
CA LEU A 502 -18.24 -5.71 -3.03
C LEU A 502 -19.72 -5.29 -2.92
N ALA A 503 -19.98 -4.03 -3.24
CA ALA A 503 -21.33 -3.45 -3.28
C ALA A 503 -22.14 -3.77 -4.55
N ARG A 504 -21.73 -4.81 -5.28
CA ARG A 504 -22.36 -5.37 -6.49
C ARG A 504 -22.33 -6.90 -6.40
N PRO A 505 -23.24 -7.64 -7.07
CA PRO A 505 -23.19 -9.10 -7.09
C PRO A 505 -21.92 -9.59 -7.80
N VAL A 506 -21.31 -10.65 -7.29
CA VAL A 506 -20.11 -11.26 -7.89
C VAL A 506 -20.43 -12.70 -8.29
N SER A 507 -20.00 -13.10 -9.49
CA SER A 507 -19.89 -14.51 -9.88
C SER A 507 -18.44 -14.95 -9.69
N TRP A 508 -18.20 -16.06 -9.00
CA TRP A 508 -16.85 -16.50 -8.66
C TRP A 508 -16.65 -17.99 -9.00
N PRO A 509 -15.52 -18.38 -9.61
CA PRO A 509 -15.20 -19.78 -9.81
C PRO A 509 -14.67 -20.41 -8.52
N VAL A 510 -15.20 -21.56 -8.14
CA VAL A 510 -14.78 -22.33 -6.96
C VAL A 510 -14.14 -23.64 -7.39
N ARG A 511 -12.98 -23.93 -6.80
CA ARG A 511 -12.14 -25.12 -7.05
C ARG A 511 -11.75 -25.73 -5.70
N LEU A 512 -12.32 -26.88 -5.35
CA LEU A 512 -12.12 -27.52 -4.05
C LEU A 512 -11.40 -28.86 -4.18
N PRO A 513 -10.35 -29.15 -3.39
CA PRO A 513 -9.71 -30.45 -3.40
C PRO A 513 -10.62 -31.50 -2.76
N VAL A 514 -10.82 -32.62 -3.44
CA VAL A 514 -11.78 -33.67 -3.07
C VAL A 514 -11.26 -35.07 -3.44
N ASN A 515 -11.83 -36.12 -2.82
CA ASN A 515 -11.49 -37.51 -3.14
C ASN A 515 -12.58 -38.28 -3.91
N GLY A 516 -13.83 -37.83 -3.83
CA GLY A 516 -14.93 -38.34 -4.68
C GLY A 516 -14.76 -38.04 -6.16
N THR A 517 -15.52 -38.77 -6.99
CA THR A 517 -15.56 -38.64 -8.46
C THR A 517 -16.78 -37.87 -8.98
N ALA A 518 -17.81 -37.67 -8.15
CA ALA A 518 -19.01 -36.91 -8.50
C ALA A 518 -19.66 -36.29 -7.27
N TYR A 519 -20.20 -35.07 -7.43
CA TYR A 519 -20.90 -34.34 -6.37
C TYR A 519 -22.19 -33.75 -6.89
N SER A 520 -23.14 -33.57 -5.98
CA SER A 520 -24.30 -32.70 -6.17
C SER A 520 -24.05 -31.39 -5.44
N ILE A 521 -24.42 -30.28 -6.06
CA ILE A 521 -24.35 -28.94 -5.48
C ILE A 521 -25.72 -28.29 -5.62
N SER A 522 -26.26 -27.74 -4.53
CA SER A 522 -27.44 -26.89 -4.55
C SER A 522 -27.15 -25.50 -4.01
N ASP A 523 -27.75 -24.49 -4.64
CA ASP A 523 -27.72 -23.11 -4.17
C ASP A 523 -28.63 -22.88 -2.95
N ALA A 524 -28.63 -21.65 -2.44
CA ALA A 524 -29.45 -21.23 -1.30
C ALA A 524 -30.98 -21.37 -1.52
N LYS A 525 -31.44 -21.62 -2.76
CA LYS A 525 -32.84 -21.80 -3.15
C LYS A 525 -33.14 -23.27 -3.50
N GLY A 526 -32.18 -24.17 -3.28
CA GLY A 526 -32.30 -25.60 -3.59
C GLY A 526 -32.16 -25.94 -5.08
N LYS A 527 -31.80 -24.97 -5.93
CA LYS A 527 -31.58 -25.23 -7.37
C LYS A 527 -30.22 -25.90 -7.55
N ALA A 528 -30.18 -26.93 -8.39
CA ALA A 528 -28.94 -27.59 -8.76
C ALA A 528 -27.98 -26.63 -9.49
N VAL A 529 -26.71 -26.66 -9.09
CA VAL A 529 -25.60 -25.91 -9.70
C VAL A 529 -24.78 -26.89 -10.53
N ASP A 530 -24.41 -26.49 -11.75
CA ASP A 530 -23.54 -27.30 -12.60
C ASP A 530 -22.14 -27.42 -11.98
N SER A 531 -21.57 -28.62 -12.04
CA SER A 531 -20.27 -28.90 -11.44
C SER A 531 -19.54 -30.03 -12.17
N GLN A 532 -18.22 -29.98 -12.14
CA GLN A 532 -17.34 -30.94 -12.81
C GLN A 532 -16.24 -31.37 -11.84
N VAL A 533 -15.87 -32.65 -11.88
CA VAL A 533 -14.77 -33.21 -11.08
C VAL A 533 -13.62 -33.54 -12.01
N VAL A 534 -12.44 -33.01 -11.73
CA VAL A 534 -11.24 -33.17 -12.57
C VAL A 534 -10.07 -33.67 -11.73
N PRO A 535 -9.12 -34.45 -12.27
CA PRO A 535 -7.93 -34.85 -11.52
C PRO A 535 -7.08 -33.63 -11.11
N VAL A 536 -6.49 -33.68 -9.91
CA VAL A 536 -5.46 -32.71 -9.49
C VAL A 536 -4.30 -32.75 -10.48
N SER A 537 -3.93 -31.60 -11.04
CA SER A 537 -2.86 -31.54 -12.05
C SER A 537 -1.49 -31.92 -11.46
N GLN A 538 -0.62 -32.52 -12.28
CA GLN A 538 0.75 -32.86 -11.86
C GLN A 538 1.53 -31.65 -11.35
N ALA A 539 1.33 -30.47 -11.97
CA ALA A 539 1.94 -29.21 -11.52
C ALA A 539 1.47 -28.85 -10.10
N THR A 540 0.17 -28.89 -9.82
CA THR A 540 -0.33 -28.58 -8.47
C THR A 540 0.09 -29.63 -7.45
N ALA A 541 0.09 -30.92 -7.80
CA ALA A 541 0.59 -31.98 -6.92
C ALA A 541 2.09 -31.78 -6.55
N ALA A 542 2.92 -31.35 -7.51
CA ALA A 542 4.33 -31.04 -7.29
C ALA A 542 4.54 -29.83 -6.35
N VAL A 543 3.72 -28.77 -6.49
CA VAL A 543 3.74 -27.63 -5.56
C VAL A 543 3.23 -28.04 -4.17
N ARG A 544 2.19 -28.89 -4.10
CA ARG A 544 1.57 -29.32 -2.84
C ARG A 544 2.54 -30.04 -1.90
N ARG A 545 3.52 -30.79 -2.42
CA ARG A 545 4.55 -31.53 -1.64
C ARG A 545 3.96 -32.30 -0.45
N GLY A 546 2.97 -33.16 -0.73
CA GLY A 546 2.37 -34.05 0.26
C GLY A 546 1.46 -33.41 1.33
N ARG A 547 1.33 -32.08 1.37
CA ARG A 547 0.50 -31.35 2.36
C ARG A 547 -1.02 -31.60 2.26
N GLY A 548 -1.46 -32.32 1.24
CA GLY A 548 -2.82 -32.80 1.07
C GLY A 548 -2.82 -34.09 0.24
N TYR A 549 -3.94 -34.80 0.26
CA TYR A 549 -4.09 -36.15 -0.30
C TYR A 549 -5.27 -36.25 -1.28
N ALA A 550 -6.04 -35.18 -1.51
CA ALA A 550 -6.99 -35.09 -2.62
C ALA A 550 -6.38 -35.57 -3.94
N VAL A 551 -7.12 -36.44 -4.64
CA VAL A 551 -6.82 -36.90 -5.99
C VAL A 551 -7.55 -36.09 -7.08
N ASN A 552 -8.67 -35.45 -6.71
CA ASN A 552 -9.53 -34.69 -7.62
C ASN A 552 -9.78 -33.25 -7.12
N GLU A 553 -10.36 -32.43 -8.00
CA GLU A 553 -10.81 -31.08 -7.73
C GLU A 553 -12.26 -30.91 -8.22
N LEU A 554 -13.14 -30.43 -7.36
CA LEU A 554 -14.52 -30.09 -7.68
C LEU A 554 -14.59 -28.64 -8.16
N LEU A 555 -15.08 -28.45 -9.38
CA LEU A 555 -15.21 -27.17 -10.07
C LEU A 555 -16.69 -26.78 -10.20
N PHE A 556 -17.03 -25.55 -9.83
CA PHE A 556 -18.36 -24.97 -10.03
C PHE A 556 -18.29 -23.44 -9.97
N GLN A 557 -19.38 -22.76 -10.34
CA GLN A 557 -19.52 -21.31 -10.14
C GLN A 557 -20.51 -21.01 -9.02
N VAL A 558 -20.19 -19.98 -8.23
CA VAL A 558 -21.06 -19.43 -7.18
C VAL A 558 -21.41 -17.98 -7.51
N GLN A 559 -22.54 -17.53 -6.98
CA GLN A 559 -22.93 -16.13 -6.99
C GLN A 559 -23.17 -15.69 -5.55
N ALA A 560 -22.76 -14.47 -5.21
CA ALA A 560 -22.99 -13.90 -3.89
C ALA A 560 -23.55 -12.46 -4.02
N PRO A 561 -24.55 -12.08 -3.20
CA PRO A 561 -25.18 -10.77 -3.27
C PRO A 561 -24.23 -9.66 -2.80
N PRO A 562 -24.55 -8.38 -3.05
CA PRO A 562 -23.76 -7.25 -2.55
C PRO A 562 -23.59 -7.28 -1.04
N LEU A 563 -22.38 -6.99 -0.55
CA LEU A 563 -22.05 -6.83 0.88
C LEU A 563 -22.69 -7.94 1.75
N GLY A 564 -22.51 -9.20 1.34
CA GLY A 564 -23.43 -10.26 1.73
C GLY A 564 -22.93 -11.65 1.36
N TYR A 565 -23.68 -12.68 1.73
CA TYR A 565 -23.29 -14.07 1.46
C TYR A 565 -24.41 -14.90 0.84
N SER A 566 -23.99 -15.94 0.10
CA SER A 566 -24.81 -17.09 -0.27
C SER A 566 -24.16 -18.38 0.22
N THR A 567 -24.97 -19.39 0.50
CA THR A 567 -24.51 -20.68 1.05
C THR A 567 -24.97 -21.82 0.15
N TYR A 568 -24.01 -22.62 -0.30
CA TYR A 568 -24.20 -23.76 -1.18
C TYR A 568 -24.06 -25.06 -0.38
N SER A 569 -24.88 -26.06 -0.66
CA SER A 569 -24.74 -27.41 -0.08
C SER A 569 -24.07 -28.33 -1.08
N VAL A 570 -23.07 -29.08 -0.65
CA VAL A 570 -22.30 -30.02 -1.47
C VAL A 570 -22.44 -31.43 -0.88
N SER A 571 -22.69 -32.44 -1.72
CA SER A 571 -22.86 -33.83 -1.27
C SER A 571 -22.31 -34.82 -2.30
N LEU A 572 -21.44 -35.72 -1.83
CA LEU A 572 -20.83 -36.81 -2.60
C LEU A 572 -21.91 -37.73 -3.18
N LEU A 573 -21.77 -38.05 -4.47
CA LEU A 573 -22.63 -39.01 -5.16
C LEU A 573 -21.90 -40.35 -5.34
N GLN A 574 -22.67 -41.44 -5.42
CA GLN A 574 -22.12 -42.76 -5.79
C GLN A 574 -21.82 -42.83 -7.29
N ASN A 575 -22.67 -42.22 -8.12
CA ASN A 575 -22.50 -42.07 -9.57
C ASN A 575 -22.85 -40.63 -9.95
N GLY A 576 -22.09 -40.04 -10.86
CA GLY A 576 -22.39 -38.69 -11.36
C GLY A 576 -23.52 -38.68 -12.39
N PRO A 577 -24.28 -37.57 -12.51
CA PRO A 577 -25.09 -37.34 -13.71
C PRO A 577 -24.17 -37.26 -14.93
N PRO A 578 -24.64 -37.63 -16.14
CA PRO A 578 -23.86 -37.44 -17.36
C PRO A 578 -23.45 -35.97 -17.53
N SER A 579 -22.16 -35.72 -17.79
CA SER A 579 -21.66 -34.35 -17.96
C SER A 579 -22.43 -33.61 -19.06
N PRO A 580 -22.93 -32.39 -18.80
CA PRO A 580 -23.52 -31.57 -19.85
C PRO A 580 -22.51 -31.30 -20.98
N PRO A 581 -22.96 -31.11 -22.23
CA PRO A 581 -22.07 -30.68 -23.31
C PRO A 581 -21.42 -29.35 -22.95
N SER A 582 -20.11 -29.25 -23.16
CA SER A 582 -19.34 -28.03 -22.88
C SER A 582 -19.88 -26.85 -23.70
N PRO A 583 -20.40 -25.78 -23.07
CA PRO A 583 -20.94 -24.64 -23.80
C PRO A 583 -19.80 -23.90 -24.51
N LEU A 584 -20.15 -23.26 -25.63
CA LEU A 584 -19.23 -22.34 -26.29
C LEU A 584 -19.02 -21.11 -25.40
N PRO A 585 -17.78 -20.56 -25.31
CA PRO A 585 -17.53 -19.32 -24.58
C PRO A 585 -18.36 -18.18 -25.14
N ARG A 586 -18.92 -17.34 -24.26
CA ARG A 586 -19.84 -16.27 -24.68
C ARG A 586 -19.14 -15.00 -25.14
N PHE A 587 -18.07 -14.60 -24.46
CA PHE A 587 -17.49 -13.27 -24.59
C PHE A 587 -16.10 -13.24 -25.25
N LEU A 588 -15.25 -14.22 -24.95
CA LEU A 588 -13.90 -14.32 -25.52
C LEU A 588 -13.72 -15.63 -26.28
N ARG A 589 -12.84 -15.63 -27.28
CA ARG A 589 -12.30 -16.86 -27.89
C ARG A 589 -10.78 -16.73 -27.97
N VAL A 590 -10.10 -17.82 -27.63
CA VAL A 590 -8.64 -17.91 -27.66
C VAL A 590 -8.25 -19.01 -28.63
N THR A 591 -7.18 -18.80 -29.40
CA THR A 591 -6.55 -19.84 -30.22
C THR A 591 -5.13 -20.10 -29.76
N PHE A 592 -4.66 -21.31 -30.02
CA PHE A 592 -3.29 -21.75 -29.76
C PHE A 592 -2.64 -22.15 -31.07
N ASP A 593 -1.34 -21.94 -31.17
CA ASP A 593 -0.52 -22.43 -32.27
C ASP A 593 -0.23 -23.94 -32.08
N PRO A 594 -0.48 -24.79 -33.08
CA PRO A 594 -0.41 -26.25 -32.90
C PRO A 594 1.03 -26.81 -32.92
N GLU A 595 2.02 -26.05 -33.41
CA GLU A 595 3.42 -26.48 -33.46
C GLU A 595 4.15 -26.12 -32.16
N THR A 596 3.83 -24.96 -31.59
CA THR A 596 4.48 -24.41 -30.39
C THR A 596 3.68 -24.60 -29.12
N GLY A 597 2.36 -24.81 -29.18
CA GLY A 597 1.48 -24.89 -28.02
C GLY A 597 1.26 -23.54 -27.31
N LEU A 598 1.73 -22.43 -27.89
CA LEU A 598 1.58 -21.08 -27.35
C LEU A 598 0.23 -20.48 -27.74
N LEU A 599 -0.21 -19.44 -27.02
CA LEU A 599 -1.36 -18.64 -27.42
C LEU A 599 -1.05 -17.95 -28.76
N SER A 600 -2.03 -17.84 -29.66
CA SER A 600 -1.84 -17.27 -31.01
C SER A 600 -2.80 -16.14 -31.37
N SER A 601 -4.01 -16.12 -30.80
CA SER A 601 -4.92 -14.98 -30.92
C SER A 601 -5.89 -14.87 -29.73
N LEU A 602 -6.36 -13.65 -29.50
CA LEU A 602 -7.45 -13.33 -28.58
C LEU A 602 -8.53 -12.57 -29.37
N SER A 603 -9.76 -13.12 -29.39
CA SER A 603 -10.95 -12.49 -29.94
C SER A 603 -11.90 -12.05 -28.83
N ASN A 604 -12.44 -10.83 -28.92
CA ASN A 604 -13.65 -10.44 -28.20
C ASN A 604 -14.86 -10.64 -29.14
N LEU A 605 -15.81 -11.46 -28.71
CA LEU A 605 -16.96 -11.90 -29.51
C LEU A 605 -18.12 -10.89 -29.49
N GLU A 606 -18.22 -10.05 -28.45
CA GLU A 606 -19.21 -8.97 -28.39
C GLU A 606 -18.82 -7.81 -29.31
N THR A 607 -17.55 -7.40 -29.27
CA THR A 607 -17.05 -6.24 -30.03
C THR A 607 -16.47 -6.61 -31.40
N GLN A 608 -16.42 -7.90 -31.73
CA GLN A 608 -15.85 -8.47 -32.96
C GLN A 608 -14.38 -8.11 -33.19
N GLN A 609 -13.66 -7.74 -32.13
CA GLN A 609 -12.22 -7.50 -32.16
C GLN A 609 -11.45 -8.81 -32.16
N THR A 610 -10.30 -8.85 -32.83
CA THR A 610 -9.36 -9.97 -32.76
C THR A 610 -7.96 -9.43 -33.00
N VAL A 611 -7.06 -9.72 -32.07
CA VAL A 611 -5.63 -9.40 -32.19
C VAL A 611 -4.84 -10.70 -32.28
N LYS A 612 -3.72 -10.68 -33.00
CA LYS A 612 -2.69 -11.70 -32.79
C LYS A 612 -2.10 -11.46 -31.41
N LEU A 613 -1.89 -12.52 -30.65
CA LEU A 613 -1.33 -12.46 -29.31
C LEU A 613 -0.53 -13.72 -29.06
N SER A 614 0.75 -13.57 -28.76
CA SER A 614 1.61 -14.60 -28.19
C SER A 614 1.81 -14.30 -26.71
N GLN A 615 1.85 -15.35 -25.89
CA GLN A 615 2.34 -15.27 -24.51
C GLN A 615 3.43 -16.33 -24.34
N ASN A 616 4.57 -15.92 -23.78
CA ASN A 616 5.66 -16.83 -23.44
C ASN A 616 6.47 -16.29 -22.24
N PHE A 617 7.28 -17.17 -21.64
CA PHE A 617 8.11 -16.89 -20.48
C PHE A 617 9.59 -16.75 -20.86
N TYR A 618 10.21 -15.74 -20.27
CA TYR A 618 11.62 -15.43 -20.44
C TYR A 618 12.25 -15.14 -19.07
N TRP A 619 13.57 -15.03 -19.01
CA TRP A 619 14.26 -14.50 -17.84
C TRP A 619 15.40 -13.57 -18.27
N TYR A 620 15.60 -12.50 -17.50
CA TYR A 620 16.80 -11.71 -17.55
C TYR A 620 17.87 -12.32 -16.63
N ASN A 621 19.11 -12.40 -17.13
CA ASN A 621 20.26 -12.77 -16.31
C ASN A 621 20.63 -11.56 -15.43
N ALA A 622 20.59 -11.75 -14.12
CA ALA A 622 20.95 -10.74 -13.15
C ALA A 622 22.44 -10.37 -13.28
N SER A 623 22.77 -9.07 -13.20
CA SER A 623 24.17 -8.65 -13.16
C SER A 623 24.81 -8.95 -11.81
N ASP A 624 26.04 -9.46 -11.88
CA ASP A 624 26.95 -9.75 -10.76
C ASP A 624 28.01 -8.65 -10.59
N GLY A 625 27.86 -7.51 -11.28
CA GLY A 625 28.76 -6.37 -11.15
C GLY A 625 30.15 -6.56 -11.78
N ASN A 626 30.35 -7.58 -12.61
CA ASN A 626 31.69 -7.92 -13.12
C ASN A 626 32.11 -7.17 -14.41
N ASN A 627 31.30 -6.23 -14.91
CA ASN A 627 31.50 -5.58 -16.20
C ASN A 627 32.19 -4.20 -16.11
N SER A 628 32.75 -3.75 -17.23
CA SER A 628 33.53 -2.50 -17.31
C SER A 628 32.71 -1.21 -17.24
N GLU A 629 31.38 -1.28 -17.28
CA GLU A 629 30.50 -0.11 -17.30
C GLU A 629 30.03 0.28 -15.89
N SER A 630 29.74 -0.71 -15.04
CA SER A 630 29.46 -0.49 -13.61
C SER A 630 29.65 -1.77 -12.80
N ILE A 631 30.08 -1.59 -11.55
CA ILE A 631 30.17 -2.66 -10.55
C ILE A 631 28.82 -3.01 -9.91
N GLN A 632 27.73 -2.31 -10.25
CA GLN A 632 26.41 -2.52 -9.65
C GLN A 632 25.85 -3.91 -9.95
N MET A 633 25.31 -4.57 -8.93
CA MET A 633 24.67 -5.89 -9.01
C MET A 633 23.14 -5.76 -9.02
N SER A 634 22.43 -6.76 -9.52
CA SER A 634 20.98 -6.87 -9.34
C SER A 634 20.69 -7.49 -7.97
N GLY A 635 19.85 -6.85 -7.15
CA GLY A 635 19.57 -7.26 -5.76
C GLY A 635 18.12 -6.97 -5.37
N ALA A 636 17.83 -6.80 -4.08
CA ALA A 636 16.45 -6.64 -3.61
C ALA A 636 15.77 -5.38 -4.15
N TYR A 637 16.52 -4.28 -4.26
CA TYR A 637 16.08 -2.97 -4.74
C TYR A 637 16.22 -2.84 -6.25
N ILE A 638 17.43 -3.10 -6.74
CA ILE A 638 17.88 -2.79 -8.10
C ILE A 638 17.58 -3.95 -9.04
N PHE A 639 17.11 -3.59 -10.25
CA PHE A 639 17.05 -4.49 -11.39
C PHE A 639 18.15 -4.06 -12.37
N ARG A 640 19.17 -4.89 -12.55
CA ARG A 640 20.22 -4.67 -13.55
C ARG A 640 20.43 -5.95 -14.38
N PRO A 641 19.84 -6.05 -15.59
CA PRO A 641 20.04 -7.20 -16.45
C PRO A 641 21.38 -7.13 -17.20
N ASN A 642 22.12 -8.24 -17.24
CA ASN A 642 23.39 -8.33 -18.00
C ASN A 642 23.23 -8.13 -19.52
N THR A 643 22.02 -8.30 -20.05
CA THR A 643 21.71 -8.11 -21.48
C THR A 643 20.30 -7.57 -21.69
N SER A 644 20.13 -6.64 -22.64
CA SER A 644 18.80 -6.12 -23.01
C SER A 644 17.86 -7.16 -23.61
N THR A 645 18.42 -8.24 -24.18
CA THR A 645 17.68 -9.40 -24.67
C THR A 645 17.56 -10.43 -23.53
N PRO A 646 16.34 -10.83 -23.11
CA PRO A 646 16.18 -11.90 -22.13
C PRO A 646 16.27 -13.29 -22.80
N PHE A 647 16.58 -14.28 -21.99
CA PHE A 647 16.65 -15.68 -22.39
C PHE A 647 15.25 -16.31 -22.38
N ILE A 648 14.86 -16.94 -23.49
CA ILE A 648 13.61 -17.68 -23.58
C ILE A 648 13.66 -18.96 -22.74
N ILE A 649 12.62 -19.25 -21.96
CA ILE A 649 12.57 -20.48 -21.14
C ILE A 649 12.31 -21.70 -22.01
N SER A 650 11.36 -21.60 -22.95
CA SER A 650 11.18 -22.57 -24.03
C SER A 650 10.51 -21.93 -25.24
N LYS A 651 10.87 -22.42 -26.44
CA LYS A 651 10.18 -22.04 -27.70
C LYS A 651 8.83 -22.71 -27.85
N THR A 652 8.59 -23.79 -27.13
CA THR A 652 7.33 -24.56 -27.18
C THR A 652 6.86 -24.93 -25.78
N ALA A 653 5.55 -25.03 -25.61
CA ALA A 653 4.93 -25.59 -24.40
C ALA A 653 4.39 -26.99 -24.72
N LYS A 654 4.65 -27.96 -23.84
CA LYS A 654 3.83 -29.17 -23.81
C LYS A 654 2.42 -28.74 -23.36
N ILE A 655 1.38 -29.22 -24.04
CA ILE A 655 -0.01 -28.87 -23.71
C ILE A 655 -0.86 -30.06 -23.26
N GLU A 656 -1.80 -29.80 -22.36
CA GLU A 656 -2.95 -30.63 -22.02
C GLU A 656 -4.20 -29.75 -22.10
N THR A 657 -5.25 -30.20 -22.79
CA THR A 657 -6.53 -29.48 -22.87
C THR A 657 -7.60 -30.16 -22.03
N LEU A 658 -8.42 -29.34 -21.38
CA LEU A 658 -9.57 -29.77 -20.59
C LEU A 658 -10.75 -28.89 -20.95
N GLN A 659 -11.82 -29.46 -21.49
CA GLN A 659 -13.02 -28.72 -21.85
C GLN A 659 -14.25 -29.40 -21.24
N ASN A 660 -14.92 -28.71 -20.32
CA ASN A 660 -16.13 -29.21 -19.66
C ASN A 660 -17.20 -28.11 -19.58
N SER A 661 -18.32 -28.39 -18.90
CA SER A 661 -19.46 -27.48 -18.82
C SER A 661 -19.20 -26.20 -18.00
N VAL A 662 -18.23 -26.22 -17.09
CA VAL A 662 -17.89 -25.14 -16.15
C VAL A 662 -16.71 -24.29 -16.64
N VAL A 663 -15.68 -24.91 -17.24
CA VAL A 663 -14.43 -24.24 -17.62
C VAL A 663 -13.76 -24.90 -18.83
N GLN A 664 -13.00 -24.10 -19.56
CA GLN A 664 -12.07 -24.55 -20.59
C GLN A 664 -10.65 -24.18 -20.13
N GLU A 665 -9.76 -25.17 -19.99
CA GLU A 665 -8.34 -24.98 -19.63
C GLU A 665 -7.43 -25.44 -20.77
N VAL A 666 -6.35 -24.70 -21.01
CA VAL A 666 -5.13 -25.21 -21.66
C VAL A 666 -3.99 -25.08 -20.67
N ARG A 667 -3.44 -26.24 -20.26
CA ARG A 667 -2.31 -26.34 -19.34
C ARG A 667 -1.04 -26.43 -20.15
N GLN A 668 -0.06 -25.60 -19.83
CA GLN A 668 1.19 -25.41 -20.57
C GLN A 668 2.38 -25.66 -19.66
N TRP A 669 3.31 -26.51 -20.07
CA TRP A 669 4.60 -26.71 -19.39
C TRP A 669 5.74 -26.24 -20.28
N PHE A 670 6.51 -25.28 -19.80
CA PHE A 670 7.65 -24.66 -20.50
C PHE A 670 8.97 -25.24 -20.00
N SER A 671 9.07 -25.52 -18.69
CA SER A 671 10.22 -26.17 -18.06
C SER A 671 9.76 -26.91 -16.80
N PRO A 672 10.64 -27.69 -16.12
CA PRO A 672 10.32 -28.31 -14.83
C PRO A 672 9.96 -27.31 -13.71
N TRP A 673 10.29 -26.02 -13.89
CA TRP A 673 10.10 -24.93 -12.92
C TRP A 673 9.20 -23.79 -13.44
N VAL A 674 8.63 -23.90 -14.65
CA VAL A 674 7.67 -22.93 -15.21
C VAL A 674 6.52 -23.64 -15.92
N SER A 675 5.31 -23.36 -15.43
CA SER A 675 4.06 -23.83 -16.03
C SER A 675 2.97 -22.77 -15.93
N GLN A 676 1.98 -22.85 -16.81
CA GLN A 676 0.82 -21.97 -16.86
C GLN A 676 -0.47 -22.77 -17.06
N VAL A 677 -1.58 -22.27 -16.54
CA VAL A 677 -2.92 -22.71 -16.92
C VAL A 677 -3.67 -21.51 -17.48
N VAL A 678 -4.01 -21.59 -18.77
CA VAL A 678 -4.88 -20.62 -19.44
C VAL A 678 -6.32 -21.07 -19.23
N ARG A 679 -7.12 -20.30 -18.50
CA ARG A 679 -8.52 -20.64 -18.17
C ARG A 679 -9.50 -19.64 -18.76
N LEU A 680 -10.55 -20.17 -19.38
CA LEU A 680 -11.69 -19.42 -19.86
C LEU A 680 -12.98 -20.00 -19.27
N TYR A 681 -13.68 -19.18 -18.49
CA TYR A 681 -15.01 -19.46 -17.97
C TYR A 681 -16.08 -18.93 -18.92
N THR A 682 -17.20 -19.65 -19.05
CA THR A 682 -18.25 -19.42 -20.07
C THR A 682 -18.74 -17.97 -20.15
N ASP A 683 -19.01 -17.36 -18.99
CA ASP A 683 -19.50 -15.98 -18.85
C ASP A 683 -18.42 -14.97 -18.39
N SER A 684 -17.12 -15.28 -18.55
CA SER A 684 -16.04 -14.33 -18.25
C SER A 684 -15.70 -13.43 -19.45
N ARG A 685 -15.56 -12.12 -19.20
CA ARG A 685 -14.96 -11.15 -20.15
C ARG A 685 -13.44 -11.05 -20.06
N ALA A 686 -12.82 -11.87 -19.21
CA ALA A 686 -11.38 -11.95 -19.03
C ALA A 686 -10.85 -13.38 -19.19
N LEU A 687 -9.66 -13.50 -19.78
CA LEU A 687 -8.89 -14.73 -19.85
C LEU A 687 -7.96 -14.81 -18.63
N GLU A 688 -8.02 -15.88 -17.85
CA GLU A 688 -7.09 -16.07 -16.72
C GLU A 688 -5.83 -16.81 -17.18
N LEU A 689 -4.67 -16.24 -16.88
CA LEU A 689 -3.35 -16.87 -17.01
C LEU A 689 -2.81 -17.14 -15.60
N GLU A 690 -3.07 -18.33 -15.06
CA GLU A 690 -2.45 -18.76 -13.79
C GLU A 690 -1.05 -19.28 -14.05
N TRP A 691 -0.02 -18.56 -13.60
CA TRP A 691 1.38 -18.95 -13.72
C TRP A 691 1.88 -19.60 -12.43
N THR A 692 2.79 -20.56 -12.56
CA THR A 692 3.56 -21.16 -11.46
C THR A 692 5.04 -21.12 -11.84
N VAL A 693 5.83 -20.37 -11.08
CA VAL A 693 7.27 -20.15 -11.30
C VAL A 693 8.05 -20.56 -10.06
N GLY A 694 9.01 -21.45 -10.27
CA GLY A 694 9.97 -21.92 -9.26
C GLY A 694 9.93 -23.44 -9.06
N PRO A 695 10.93 -24.03 -8.38
CA PRO A 695 12.10 -23.37 -7.80
C PRO A 695 13.00 -22.77 -8.90
N VAL A 696 13.33 -21.49 -8.80
CA VAL A 696 14.14 -20.83 -9.84
C VAL A 696 15.57 -21.37 -9.74
N PRO A 697 16.10 -22.03 -10.78
CA PRO A 697 17.37 -22.73 -10.68
C PRO A 697 18.54 -21.75 -10.64
N ILE A 698 19.51 -22.02 -9.77
CA ILE A 698 20.76 -21.25 -9.59
C ILE A 698 22.02 -22.13 -9.58
N GLY A 699 21.89 -23.43 -9.89
CA GLY A 699 23.03 -24.37 -9.93
C GLY A 699 23.94 -24.21 -11.15
N ASP A 700 23.71 -23.17 -11.93
CA ASP A 700 24.52 -22.64 -13.04
C ASP A 700 25.21 -21.32 -12.67
N ASP A 701 25.17 -20.93 -11.38
CA ASP A 701 25.72 -19.69 -10.82
C ASP A 701 25.15 -18.39 -11.44
N LEU A 702 23.95 -18.46 -12.04
CA LEU A 702 23.26 -17.30 -12.64
C LEU A 702 21.99 -16.92 -11.87
N GLY A 703 21.93 -15.68 -11.39
CA GLY A 703 20.69 -15.08 -10.87
C GLY A 703 19.67 -14.84 -11.99
N LYS A 704 18.37 -15.05 -11.72
CA LYS A 704 17.33 -15.04 -12.76
C LYS A 704 16.12 -14.22 -12.35
N GLU A 705 15.68 -13.39 -13.28
CA GLU A 705 14.54 -12.47 -13.12
C GLU A 705 13.49 -12.82 -14.18
N VAL A 706 12.46 -13.54 -13.76
CA VAL A 706 11.53 -14.28 -14.63
C VAL A 706 10.37 -13.39 -15.03
N ILE A 707 10.10 -13.29 -16.33
CA ILE A 707 9.02 -12.47 -16.91
C ILE A 707 8.01 -13.32 -17.67
N SER A 708 6.75 -12.89 -17.66
CA SER A 708 5.77 -13.20 -18.71
C SER A 708 5.75 -12.04 -19.70
N ARG A 709 5.87 -12.35 -21.00
CA ARG A 709 5.74 -11.34 -22.08
C ARG A 709 4.54 -11.68 -22.94
N LEU A 710 3.76 -10.64 -23.25
CA LEU A 710 2.64 -10.62 -24.17
C LEU A 710 3.08 -9.86 -25.42
N ASP A 711 3.19 -10.54 -26.56
CA ASP A 711 3.54 -9.91 -27.85
C ASP A 711 2.28 -9.89 -28.74
N SER A 712 1.81 -8.70 -29.13
CA SER A 712 0.54 -8.52 -29.85
C SER A 712 0.68 -7.81 -31.20
N SER A 713 -0.40 -7.79 -31.98
CA SER A 713 -0.49 -7.00 -33.23
C SER A 713 -0.92 -5.54 -33.04
N ILE A 714 -1.02 -5.04 -31.80
CA ILE A 714 -1.41 -3.65 -31.49
C ILE A 714 -0.25 -2.71 -31.80
N ASN A 715 -0.50 -1.62 -32.52
CA ASN A 715 0.53 -0.59 -32.79
C ASN A 715 0.54 0.45 -31.66
N SER A 716 1.27 0.15 -30.58
CA SER A 716 1.33 1.01 -29.39
C SER A 716 2.18 2.27 -29.56
N SER A 717 2.91 2.42 -30.68
CA SER A 717 3.85 3.52 -30.92
C SER A 717 4.86 3.77 -29.78
N GLY A 718 5.27 2.73 -29.07
CA GLY A 718 6.16 2.79 -27.89
C GLY A 718 5.54 3.42 -26.64
N VAL A 719 4.21 3.49 -26.57
CA VAL A 719 3.41 4.04 -25.45
C VAL A 719 2.64 2.93 -24.74
N PHE A 720 2.74 2.89 -23.42
CA PHE A 720 2.00 1.95 -22.57
C PHE A 720 1.48 2.67 -21.34
N TYR A 721 0.66 2.00 -20.53
CA TYR A 721 -0.05 2.62 -19.43
C TYR A 721 0.03 1.74 -18.18
N THR A 722 0.31 2.34 -17.02
CA THR A 722 0.33 1.65 -15.72
C THR A 722 -0.45 2.45 -14.68
N ASP A 723 -1.07 1.76 -13.72
CA ASP A 723 -1.74 2.43 -12.60
C ASP A 723 -0.76 3.12 -11.64
N SER A 724 -1.25 4.12 -10.90
CA SER A 724 -0.62 4.63 -9.68
C SER A 724 -1.38 4.08 -8.47
N ASN A 725 -0.71 3.23 -7.69
CA ASN A 725 -1.23 2.58 -6.48
C ASN A 725 -2.61 1.91 -6.63
N GLY A 726 -3.03 1.52 -7.84
CA GLY A 726 -4.33 0.91 -8.13
C GLY A 726 -5.45 1.86 -8.58
N ARG A 727 -5.22 3.19 -8.67
CA ARG A 727 -6.28 4.22 -8.83
C ARG A 727 -6.26 4.93 -10.20
N GLU A 728 -5.66 6.12 -10.36
CA GLU A 728 -5.49 6.72 -11.69
C GLU A 728 -4.46 5.95 -12.53
N VAL A 729 -4.51 6.11 -13.86
CA VAL A 729 -3.58 5.48 -14.81
C VAL A 729 -2.72 6.55 -15.48
N LEU A 730 -1.40 6.32 -15.51
CA LEU A 730 -0.43 7.20 -16.16
C LEU A 730 0.03 6.63 -17.49
N GLN A 731 0.20 7.53 -18.47
CA GLN A 731 0.85 7.21 -19.73
C GLN A 731 2.37 7.13 -19.55
N ARG A 732 2.95 6.03 -20.00
CA ARG A 732 4.39 5.75 -20.05
C ARG A 732 4.86 5.72 -21.49
N ARG A 733 6.10 6.14 -21.75
CA ARG A 733 6.72 6.04 -23.07
C ARG A 733 8.13 5.50 -22.92
N LYS A 734 8.49 4.53 -23.74
CA LYS A 734 9.81 3.92 -23.73
C LYS A 734 10.91 4.97 -23.99
N ASP A 735 12.00 4.89 -23.22
CA ASP A 735 13.20 5.73 -23.31
C ASP A 735 12.91 7.24 -23.22
N TYR A 736 11.85 7.61 -22.50
CA TYR A 736 11.39 9.00 -22.37
C TYR A 736 11.16 9.39 -20.91
N ARG A 737 11.36 10.68 -20.64
CA ARG A 737 11.04 11.37 -19.37
C ARG A 737 10.48 12.76 -19.73
N PRO A 738 9.40 13.22 -19.09
CA PRO A 738 8.78 14.49 -19.45
C PRO A 738 9.50 15.73 -18.90
N THR A 739 10.30 15.58 -17.83
CA THR A 739 10.96 16.69 -17.12
C THR A 739 12.45 16.87 -17.43
N TRP A 740 13.12 15.90 -18.06
CA TRP A 740 14.50 16.01 -18.52
C TRP A 740 14.79 15.18 -19.78
N ASN A 741 15.88 15.50 -20.47
CA ASN A 741 16.37 14.70 -21.60
C ASN A 741 17.13 13.47 -21.06
N LEU A 742 16.47 12.32 -21.02
CA LEU A 742 17.04 11.06 -20.53
C LEU A 742 18.29 10.65 -21.32
N ARG A 743 19.42 10.49 -20.61
CA ARG A 743 20.56 9.73 -21.11
C ARG A 743 20.34 8.27 -20.75
N GLN A 744 19.86 7.48 -21.71
CA GLN A 744 19.55 6.08 -21.47
C GLN A 744 20.84 5.26 -21.24
N SER A 745 20.84 4.50 -20.16
CA SER A 745 21.95 3.68 -19.64
C SER A 745 21.50 2.25 -19.35
N GLU A 746 20.25 2.07 -18.91
CA GLU A 746 19.63 0.75 -18.68
C GLU A 746 18.32 0.65 -19.47
N PRO A 747 18.35 0.26 -20.77
CA PRO A 747 17.20 0.30 -21.67
C PRO A 747 16.07 -0.66 -21.32
N ILE A 748 16.28 -1.55 -20.33
CA ILE A 748 15.25 -2.41 -19.75
C ILE A 748 14.79 -1.84 -18.41
N ALA A 749 15.67 -1.79 -17.41
CA ALA A 749 15.30 -1.41 -16.05
C ALA A 749 14.77 0.03 -15.94
N GLY A 750 15.30 0.96 -16.75
CA GLY A 750 14.80 2.34 -16.85
C GLY A 750 13.45 2.50 -17.57
N ASN A 751 12.85 1.41 -18.04
CA ASN A 751 11.51 1.34 -18.64
C ASN A 751 10.53 0.45 -17.85
N TYR A 752 10.94 -0.07 -16.69
CA TYR A 752 10.05 -0.77 -15.77
C TYR A 752 9.34 0.24 -14.85
N TYR A 753 8.06 -0.01 -14.60
CA TYR A 753 7.18 0.77 -13.72
C TYR A 753 6.38 -0.17 -12.82
N PRO A 754 5.89 0.31 -11.67
CA PRO A 754 5.00 -0.49 -10.82
C PRO A 754 3.62 -0.68 -11.45
N ILE A 755 3.04 -1.85 -11.16
CA ILE A 755 1.69 -2.26 -11.56
C ILE A 755 1.02 -2.88 -10.32
N ASN A 756 0.10 -2.15 -9.67
CA ASN A 756 -0.57 -2.61 -8.43
C ASN A 756 -1.91 -3.29 -8.67
N SER A 757 -2.46 -3.10 -9.87
CA SER A 757 -3.76 -3.59 -10.29
C SER A 757 -3.88 -3.82 -11.80
N ARG A 758 -3.32 -2.96 -12.66
CA ARG A 758 -3.55 -2.98 -14.11
C ARG A 758 -2.49 -2.24 -14.92
N ALA A 759 -2.20 -2.79 -16.10
CA ALA A 759 -1.42 -2.14 -17.15
C ALA A 759 -2.01 -2.48 -18.54
N TYR A 760 -1.81 -1.61 -19.53
CA TYR A 760 -2.29 -1.86 -20.89
C TYR A 760 -1.44 -1.21 -21.99
N ILE A 761 -1.58 -1.78 -23.18
CA ILE A 761 -1.17 -1.21 -24.46
C ILE A 761 -2.42 -1.04 -25.33
N LYS A 762 -2.41 -0.02 -26.21
CA LYS A 762 -3.52 0.24 -27.13
C LYS A 762 -3.07 0.94 -28.40
N ASP A 763 -3.86 0.78 -29.46
CA ASP A 763 -3.91 1.68 -30.61
C ASP A 763 -5.28 2.40 -30.67
N ASP A 764 -5.67 2.94 -31.83
CA ASP A 764 -6.95 3.63 -32.01
C ASP A 764 -8.18 2.72 -31.89
N LYS A 765 -8.00 1.40 -32.05
CA LYS A 765 -9.09 0.42 -32.17
C LYS A 765 -9.06 -0.61 -31.05
N ASP A 766 -7.90 -1.17 -30.75
CA ASP A 766 -7.74 -2.36 -29.91
C ASP A 766 -6.90 -2.01 -28.65
N GLN A 767 -7.45 -2.24 -27.45
CA GLN A 767 -6.74 -2.13 -26.16
C GLN A 767 -6.64 -3.52 -25.50
N LEU A 768 -5.41 -3.95 -25.22
CA LEU A 768 -5.12 -5.16 -24.44
C LEU A 768 -4.74 -4.75 -23.02
N THR A 769 -5.57 -5.11 -22.05
CA THR A 769 -5.35 -4.82 -20.63
C THR A 769 -5.02 -6.09 -19.86
N VAL A 770 -4.05 -5.97 -18.95
CA VAL A 770 -3.69 -6.98 -17.95
C VAL A 770 -4.09 -6.47 -16.58
N VAL A 771 -4.81 -7.29 -15.80
CA VAL A 771 -5.05 -7.07 -14.37
C VAL A 771 -4.19 -8.03 -13.55
N THR A 772 -3.48 -7.53 -12.53
CA THR A 772 -2.55 -8.31 -11.69
C THR A 772 -3.17 -8.68 -10.33
N ASP A 773 -2.77 -9.82 -9.75
CA ASP A 773 -3.26 -10.28 -8.44
C ASP A 773 -2.43 -9.79 -7.24
N ARG A 774 -1.36 -9.05 -7.52
CA ARG A 774 -0.38 -8.47 -6.60
C ARG A 774 0.34 -7.31 -7.29
N SER A 775 1.15 -6.58 -6.53
CA SER A 775 2.07 -5.56 -7.06
C SER A 775 3.22 -6.23 -7.84
N GLN A 776 3.53 -5.74 -9.03
CA GLN A 776 4.58 -6.28 -9.91
C GLN A 776 5.30 -5.17 -10.69
N GLY A 777 6.53 -5.41 -11.13
CA GLY A 777 7.20 -4.56 -12.11
C GLY A 777 6.90 -4.99 -13.54
N GLY A 778 6.69 -4.04 -14.44
CA GLY A 778 6.51 -4.32 -15.87
C GLY A 778 6.70 -3.11 -16.78
N GLY A 779 6.71 -3.36 -18.09
CA GLY A 779 6.92 -2.31 -19.09
C GLY A 779 6.69 -2.78 -20.53
N SER A 780 6.70 -1.84 -21.48
CA SER A 780 6.67 -2.14 -22.92
C SER A 780 8.05 -1.90 -23.52
N ILE A 781 8.80 -2.99 -23.69
CA ILE A 781 10.19 -2.95 -24.21
C ILE A 781 10.22 -2.97 -25.74
N GLN A 782 9.20 -3.55 -26.38
CA GLN A 782 9.03 -3.59 -27.84
C GLN A 782 7.63 -3.09 -28.18
N ASP A 783 7.47 -2.53 -29.38
CA ASP A 783 6.15 -2.05 -29.79
C ASP A 783 5.16 -3.21 -29.93
N GLY A 784 3.93 -3.00 -29.44
CA GLY A 784 2.89 -4.02 -29.39
C GLY A 784 3.09 -5.08 -28.31
N SER A 785 4.13 -4.96 -27.46
CA SER A 785 4.37 -5.90 -26.35
C SER A 785 4.23 -5.27 -24.97
N LEU A 786 3.92 -6.13 -23.99
CA LEU A 786 3.89 -5.79 -22.57
C LEU A 786 4.50 -6.97 -21.80
N GLU A 787 5.48 -6.70 -20.94
CA GLU A 787 6.08 -7.69 -20.06
C GLU A 787 5.90 -7.34 -18.60
N ILE A 788 5.76 -8.39 -17.78
CA ILE A 788 5.54 -8.30 -16.34
C ILE A 788 6.45 -9.34 -15.67
N MET A 789 7.27 -8.89 -14.73
CA MET A 789 8.14 -9.74 -13.94
C MET A 789 7.35 -10.46 -12.84
N LEU A 790 7.60 -11.75 -12.68
CA LEU A 790 6.81 -12.67 -11.86
C LEU A 790 7.54 -13.10 -10.59
N HIS A 791 8.83 -13.38 -10.73
CA HIS A 791 9.69 -13.90 -9.66
C HIS A 791 11.15 -13.57 -9.93
N ARG A 792 11.93 -13.38 -8.86
CA ARG A 792 13.35 -13.02 -8.89
C ARG A 792 14.09 -13.93 -7.92
N ARG A 793 15.24 -14.47 -8.33
CA ARG A 793 16.16 -15.15 -7.43
C ARG A 793 17.59 -14.77 -7.78
N LEU A 794 18.25 -14.13 -6.83
CA LEU A 794 19.49 -13.40 -7.01
C LEU A 794 20.59 -13.97 -6.11
N LEU A 795 21.84 -13.77 -6.51
CA LEU A 795 23.02 -14.37 -5.85
C LEU A 795 23.87 -13.33 -5.10
N TYR A 796 23.57 -12.05 -5.30
CA TYR A 796 24.32 -10.92 -4.75
C TYR A 796 23.38 -9.94 -4.04
N ASP A 797 23.95 -9.20 -3.09
CA ASP A 797 23.36 -7.98 -2.54
C ASP A 797 23.64 -6.81 -3.50
N ASP A 798 22.73 -5.85 -3.62
CA ASP A 798 22.89 -4.66 -4.48
C ASP A 798 23.52 -3.46 -3.77
N VAL A 799 24.06 -3.66 -2.56
CA VAL A 799 24.83 -2.67 -1.79
C VAL A 799 24.00 -1.42 -1.50
N ARG A 800 22.74 -1.64 -1.10
CA ARG A 800 21.80 -0.61 -0.60
C ARG A 800 21.43 -0.76 0.88
N GLY A 801 22.12 -1.63 1.60
CA GLY A 801 22.08 -1.72 3.07
C GLY A 801 21.46 -3.02 3.62
N VAL A 802 20.58 -3.68 2.87
CA VAL A 802 19.94 -4.94 3.32
C VAL A 802 20.96 -6.04 3.62
N GLY A 803 22.08 -6.09 2.89
CA GLY A 803 23.21 -6.99 3.16
C GLY A 803 22.84 -8.47 3.04
N GLU A 804 21.93 -8.81 2.13
CA GLU A 804 21.38 -10.15 1.90
C GLU A 804 20.96 -10.31 0.42
N PRO A 805 21.41 -11.34 -0.30
CA PRO A 805 20.91 -11.63 -1.63
C PRO A 805 19.45 -12.08 -1.59
N LEU A 806 18.65 -11.69 -2.58
CA LEU A 806 17.24 -12.12 -2.71
C LEU A 806 17.15 -13.61 -3.15
N ASN A 807 17.41 -14.50 -2.20
CA ASN A 807 17.51 -15.95 -2.38
C ASN A 807 16.49 -16.68 -1.49
N GLU A 808 15.21 -16.44 -1.73
CA GLU A 808 14.11 -16.95 -0.89
C GLU A 808 14.04 -18.49 -0.88
N THR A 809 14.09 -19.08 0.31
CA THR A 809 13.98 -20.54 0.57
C THR A 809 13.07 -20.79 1.78
N SER A 810 12.68 -22.05 2.00
CA SER A 810 11.89 -22.47 3.17
C SER A 810 12.06 -23.96 3.44
N ASP A 811 11.65 -24.47 4.60
CA ASP A 811 11.71 -25.91 4.90
C ASP A 811 10.95 -26.79 3.88
N ILE A 812 9.95 -26.23 3.20
CA ILE A 812 9.15 -26.91 2.17
C ILE A 812 9.82 -26.82 0.78
N TYR A 813 10.57 -25.74 0.54
CA TYR A 813 11.29 -25.46 -0.70
C TYR A 813 12.74 -25.01 -0.41
N PRO A 814 13.59 -25.91 0.12
CA PRO A 814 14.98 -25.59 0.44
C PRO A 814 15.77 -25.26 -0.84
N GLU A 815 15.37 -25.85 -1.97
CA GLU A 815 15.97 -25.60 -3.28
C GLU A 815 15.46 -24.32 -3.97
N GLY A 816 14.57 -23.52 -3.35
CA GLY A 816 14.12 -22.20 -3.82
C GLY A 816 12.60 -22.02 -3.84
N LEU A 817 12.10 -20.88 -3.37
CA LEU A 817 10.66 -20.62 -3.23
C LEU A 817 9.89 -20.72 -4.57
N VAL A 818 8.74 -21.40 -4.53
CA VAL A 818 7.79 -21.52 -5.66
C VAL A 818 6.65 -20.54 -5.49
N VAL A 819 6.36 -19.76 -6.52
CA VAL A 819 5.36 -18.70 -6.50
C VAL A 819 4.29 -18.99 -7.57
N ARG A 820 3.03 -18.95 -7.15
CA ARG A 820 1.85 -19.07 -8.02
C ARG A 820 1.07 -17.76 -8.00
N GLY A 821 0.62 -17.32 -9.16
CA GLY A 821 -0.17 -16.10 -9.32
C GLY A 821 -0.98 -16.09 -10.60
N ARG A 822 -1.71 -15.00 -10.85
CA ARG A 822 -2.57 -14.88 -12.03
C ARG A 822 -2.54 -13.50 -12.65
N HIS A 823 -2.67 -13.49 -13.98
CA HIS A 823 -2.96 -12.32 -14.79
C HIS A 823 -4.31 -12.50 -15.46
N LEU A 824 -5.17 -11.48 -15.44
CA LEU A 824 -6.44 -11.49 -16.17
C LEU A 824 -6.33 -10.58 -17.40
N LEU A 825 -6.52 -11.13 -18.59
CA LEU A 825 -6.44 -10.38 -19.86
C LEU A 825 -7.83 -10.02 -20.37
N SER A 826 -8.02 -8.77 -20.79
CA SER A 826 -9.21 -8.32 -21.51
C SER A 826 -8.84 -7.54 -22.78
N LEU A 827 -9.50 -7.86 -23.89
CA LEU A 827 -9.46 -7.10 -25.15
C LEU A 827 -10.73 -6.27 -25.27
N SER A 828 -10.61 -4.96 -25.50
CA SER A 828 -11.76 -4.05 -25.63
C SER A 828 -11.42 -2.83 -26.51
N PRO A 829 -12.42 -2.07 -26.99
CA PRO A 829 -12.17 -0.79 -27.65
C PRO A 829 -11.69 0.22 -26.59
N PRO A 830 -10.68 1.06 -26.88
CA PRO A 830 -10.14 2.03 -25.91
C PRO A 830 -11.21 2.91 -25.23
N ALA A 831 -12.27 3.28 -25.94
CA ALA A 831 -13.35 4.13 -25.43
C ALA A 831 -14.28 3.46 -24.39
N THR A 832 -14.23 2.13 -24.25
CA THR A 832 -15.08 1.36 -23.31
C THR A 832 -14.29 0.36 -22.47
N ALA A 833 -12.96 0.28 -22.63
CA ALA A 833 -12.10 -0.66 -21.91
C ALA A 833 -12.17 -0.47 -20.39
N ALA A 834 -12.37 0.77 -19.92
CA ALA A 834 -12.54 1.10 -18.50
C ALA A 834 -13.72 0.35 -17.86
N ASP A 835 -14.85 0.18 -18.57
CA ASP A 835 -16.02 -0.55 -18.08
C ASP A 835 -15.76 -2.05 -17.85
N THR A 836 -14.70 -2.59 -18.46
CA THR A 836 -14.25 -3.96 -18.22
C THR A 836 -13.15 -4.00 -17.16
N HIS A 837 -12.09 -3.21 -17.29
CA HIS A 837 -10.93 -3.34 -16.40
C HIS A 837 -11.09 -2.67 -15.02
N ARG A 838 -11.95 -1.64 -14.88
CA ARG A 838 -12.20 -0.99 -13.58
C ARG A 838 -12.92 -1.97 -12.63
N PRO A 839 -14.06 -2.60 -12.97
CA PRO A 839 -14.68 -3.61 -12.10
C PRO A 839 -13.81 -4.85 -11.90
N LEU A 840 -13.15 -5.36 -12.95
CA LEU A 840 -12.31 -6.55 -12.88
C LEU A 840 -11.15 -6.39 -11.88
N ALA A 841 -10.49 -5.23 -11.87
CA ALA A 841 -9.47 -4.93 -10.87
C ALA A 841 -10.03 -4.93 -9.44
N GLN A 842 -11.26 -4.42 -9.22
CA GLN A 842 -11.90 -4.44 -7.91
C GLN A 842 -12.26 -5.86 -7.44
N GLU A 843 -12.71 -6.74 -8.35
CA GLU A 843 -12.95 -8.16 -8.04
C GLU A 843 -11.66 -8.94 -7.74
N VAL A 844 -10.53 -8.51 -8.30
CA VAL A 844 -9.21 -9.09 -7.98
C VAL A 844 -8.65 -8.55 -6.66
N VAL A 845 -8.91 -7.31 -6.30
CA VAL A 845 -8.48 -6.70 -5.01
C VAL A 845 -9.37 -7.14 -3.85
N LEU A 846 -10.69 -7.18 -4.02
CA LEU A 846 -11.68 -7.55 -3.00
C LEU A 846 -12.33 -8.90 -3.35
N GLN A 847 -11.55 -9.97 -3.17
CA GLN A 847 -11.94 -11.34 -3.49
C GLN A 847 -12.99 -11.87 -2.48
N PRO A 848 -14.01 -12.63 -2.92
CA PRO A 848 -14.97 -13.25 -2.01
C PRO A 848 -14.31 -14.16 -0.97
N LEU A 849 -14.73 -14.04 0.28
CA LEU A 849 -14.29 -14.91 1.37
C LEU A 849 -15.11 -16.20 1.36
N ILE A 850 -14.43 -17.34 1.18
CA ILE A 850 -15.03 -18.67 1.19
C ILE A 850 -14.77 -19.33 2.55
N THR A 851 -15.84 -19.77 3.22
CA THR A 851 -15.79 -20.55 4.47
C THR A 851 -16.60 -21.84 4.33
N PHE A 852 -16.20 -22.87 5.07
CA PHE A 852 -16.82 -24.19 5.01
C PHE A 852 -17.42 -24.60 6.35
N THR A 853 -18.43 -25.46 6.32
CA THR A 853 -18.99 -26.12 7.50
C THR A 853 -19.30 -27.58 7.14
N ASP A 854 -18.93 -28.50 8.02
CA ASP A 854 -19.11 -29.95 7.82
C ASP A 854 -20.56 -30.38 8.09
N GLY A 855 -21.00 -31.44 7.41
CA GLY A 855 -22.31 -32.06 7.59
C GLY A 855 -23.48 -31.29 6.96
N GLU A 856 -24.68 -31.53 7.51
CA GLU A 856 -25.90 -30.84 7.09
C GLU A 856 -26.09 -29.55 7.89
N LEU A 857 -26.49 -28.48 7.21
CA LEU A 857 -26.97 -27.27 7.88
C LEU A 857 -28.36 -27.51 8.47
N HIS A 858 -28.61 -26.96 9.66
CA HIS A 858 -29.93 -27.04 10.29
C HIS A 858 -30.99 -26.36 9.38
N PRO A 859 -32.23 -26.89 9.24
CA PRO A 859 -33.22 -26.35 8.30
C PRO A 859 -33.62 -24.88 8.52
N SER A 860 -33.38 -24.32 9.71
CA SER A 860 -33.60 -22.90 10.00
C SER A 860 -32.41 -21.98 9.62
N THR A 861 -31.33 -22.53 9.06
CA THR A 861 -30.13 -21.75 8.70
C THR A 861 -30.46 -20.81 7.56
N ARG A 862 -30.25 -19.51 7.76
CA ARG A 862 -30.41 -18.50 6.71
C ARG A 862 -29.24 -18.59 5.71
N LEU A 863 -29.53 -19.15 4.54
CA LEU A 863 -28.53 -19.43 3.50
C LEU A 863 -28.10 -18.20 2.69
N GLU A 864 -28.93 -17.13 2.64
CA GLU A 864 -28.66 -15.88 1.90
C GLU A 864 -28.84 -14.62 2.78
N PHE A 865 -27.90 -13.67 2.68
CA PHE A 865 -27.93 -12.36 3.34
C PHE A 865 -27.30 -11.29 2.43
N SER A 866 -27.84 -10.07 2.45
CA SER A 866 -27.21 -8.88 1.84
C SER A 866 -27.30 -7.72 2.81
N GLY A 867 -26.19 -7.00 2.98
CA GLY A 867 -26.10 -5.77 3.78
C GLY A 867 -26.59 -4.52 3.04
N LEU A 868 -26.96 -4.63 1.76
CA LEU A 868 -27.47 -3.52 0.94
C LEU A 868 -28.89 -3.80 0.44
N GLN A 869 -29.72 -2.77 0.39
CA GLN A 869 -31.07 -2.85 -0.18
C GLN A 869 -31.08 -2.76 -1.71
N ALA A 870 -30.03 -2.18 -2.31
CA ALA A 870 -29.83 -2.03 -3.74
C ALA A 870 -28.34 -2.13 -4.09
N VAL A 871 -28.05 -2.52 -5.34
CA VAL A 871 -26.68 -2.52 -5.87
C VAL A 871 -26.16 -1.07 -6.02
N LEU A 872 -24.87 -0.83 -5.77
CA LEU A 872 -24.27 0.46 -6.13
C LEU A 872 -23.96 0.50 -7.65
N PRO A 873 -24.01 1.68 -8.30
CA PRO A 873 -23.65 1.83 -9.70
C PRO A 873 -22.24 1.30 -10.00
N PRO A 874 -21.94 0.85 -11.24
CA PRO A 874 -20.59 0.42 -11.62
C PRO A 874 -19.52 1.47 -11.33
N ALA A 875 -19.81 2.76 -11.52
CA ALA A 875 -18.88 3.85 -11.25
C ALA A 875 -18.54 4.06 -9.77
N VAL A 876 -19.42 3.63 -8.84
CA VAL A 876 -19.25 3.87 -7.39
C VAL A 876 -18.62 2.65 -6.72
N HIS A 877 -17.63 2.87 -5.86
CA HIS A 877 -17.02 1.83 -5.04
C HIS A 877 -17.17 2.11 -3.55
N LEU A 878 -17.43 1.04 -2.79
CA LEU A 878 -17.57 1.05 -1.33
C LEU A 878 -16.18 0.83 -0.70
N LEU A 879 -15.37 1.89 -0.70
CA LEU A 879 -13.95 1.85 -0.33
C LEU A 879 -13.70 1.48 1.14
N THR A 880 -14.60 1.87 2.04
CA THR A 880 -14.46 1.53 3.47
C THR A 880 -15.82 1.43 4.13
N VAL A 881 -16.03 0.36 4.90
CA VAL A 881 -17.00 0.28 6.00
C VAL A 881 -16.22 -0.26 7.20
N SER A 882 -16.15 0.51 8.27
CA SER A 882 -15.43 0.12 9.49
C SER A 882 -16.13 0.69 10.72
N GLN A 883 -16.13 -0.07 11.81
CA GLN A 883 -16.49 0.48 13.11
C GLN A 883 -15.49 1.59 13.47
N TRP A 884 -15.97 2.74 13.92
CA TRP A 884 -15.14 3.87 14.34
C TRP A 884 -15.06 3.95 15.86
N ASP A 885 -16.19 4.06 16.56
CA ASP A 885 -16.26 3.96 18.03
C ASP A 885 -17.37 2.98 18.46
N GLN A 886 -18.02 3.17 19.61
CA GLN A 886 -19.13 2.31 20.04
C GLN A 886 -20.43 2.57 19.26
N ASP A 887 -20.68 3.81 18.86
CA ASP A 887 -21.93 4.30 18.27
C ASP A 887 -21.75 4.81 16.83
N THR A 888 -20.53 4.88 16.30
CA THR A 888 -20.27 5.42 14.95
C THR A 888 -19.52 4.47 14.01
N VAL A 889 -19.86 4.59 12.73
CA VAL A 889 -19.31 3.81 11.60
C VAL A 889 -18.70 4.77 10.58
N LEU A 890 -17.46 4.47 10.19
CA LEU A 890 -16.77 5.13 9.08
C LEU A 890 -17.23 4.50 7.76
N LEU A 891 -17.76 5.34 6.87
CA LEU A 891 -18.13 4.98 5.50
C LEU A 891 -17.30 5.81 4.51
N ARG A 892 -16.73 5.16 3.49
CA ARG A 892 -16.14 5.85 2.33
C ARG A 892 -16.75 5.32 1.04
N LEU A 893 -17.15 6.25 0.18
CA LEU A 893 -17.60 6.01 -1.18
C LEU A 893 -16.67 6.74 -2.14
N GLU A 894 -16.35 6.13 -3.27
CA GLU A 894 -15.52 6.76 -4.30
C GLU A 894 -16.07 6.57 -5.72
N HIS A 895 -15.65 7.44 -6.64
CA HIS A 895 -15.86 7.27 -8.07
C HIS A 895 -14.61 6.67 -8.73
N GLN A 896 -14.67 5.40 -9.15
CA GLN A 896 -13.46 4.64 -9.54
C GLN A 896 -12.88 4.98 -10.94
N TYR A 897 -13.62 5.75 -11.74
CA TYR A 897 -13.23 6.17 -13.10
C TYR A 897 -12.62 7.57 -13.10
N GLN A 898 -11.60 7.76 -13.93
CA GLN A 898 -11.00 9.08 -14.21
C GLN A 898 -11.84 9.86 -15.23
N ALA A 899 -11.69 11.18 -15.26
CA ALA A 899 -12.56 12.06 -16.06
C ALA A 899 -12.56 11.72 -17.57
N SER A 900 -11.42 11.26 -18.10
CA SER A 900 -11.26 10.85 -19.50
C SER A 900 -11.88 9.50 -19.88
N GLU A 901 -12.34 8.70 -18.90
CA GLU A 901 -13.02 7.42 -19.15
C GLU A 901 -14.55 7.54 -19.16
N ILE A 902 -15.12 8.68 -18.75
CA ILE A 902 -16.58 8.84 -18.63
C ILE A 902 -17.18 9.24 -19.99
N THR A 903 -17.74 8.27 -20.70
CA THR A 903 -18.45 8.46 -21.98
C THR A 903 -19.93 8.83 -21.81
N HIS A 904 -20.48 8.65 -20.61
CA HIS A 904 -21.89 8.95 -20.30
C HIS A 904 -22.01 9.97 -19.17
N THR A 905 -22.57 11.15 -19.47
CA THR A 905 -23.08 12.05 -18.44
C THR A 905 -24.11 11.32 -17.58
N LEU A 906 -23.88 11.27 -16.26
CA LEU A 906 -24.89 10.85 -15.29
C LEU A 906 -26.17 11.67 -15.53
N LEU A 907 -27.26 10.98 -15.89
CA LEU A 907 -28.60 11.56 -15.92
C LEU A 907 -28.90 12.09 -14.51
N SER A 908 -29.01 13.41 -14.35
CA SER A 908 -29.59 13.98 -13.14
C SER A 908 -31.03 13.47 -13.05
N LEU A 909 -31.32 12.62 -12.06
CA LEU A 909 -32.69 12.24 -11.75
C LEU A 909 -33.41 13.51 -11.31
N GLY A 910 -34.30 14.01 -12.16
CA GLY A 910 -34.99 15.29 -11.96
C GLY A 910 -35.97 15.22 -10.79
N GLY A 911 -35.47 15.55 -9.60
CA GLY A 911 -36.22 15.74 -8.36
C GLY A 911 -35.39 16.55 -7.38
N ASP A 912 -36.02 17.14 -6.36
CA ASP A 912 -35.28 17.75 -5.26
C ASP A 912 -34.44 16.67 -4.57
N PRO A 913 -33.09 16.80 -4.53
CA PRO A 913 -32.25 15.78 -3.92
C PRO A 913 -32.55 15.68 -2.44
N SER A 914 -32.76 14.45 -1.96
CA SER A 914 -32.90 14.24 -0.52
C SER A 914 -31.61 14.63 0.19
N VAL A 915 -31.68 14.97 1.49
CA VAL A 915 -30.49 15.28 2.32
C VAL A 915 -29.48 14.11 2.37
N TRP A 916 -29.87 12.92 1.91
CA TRP A 916 -29.07 11.69 1.87
C TRP A 916 -28.55 11.33 0.48
N GLU A 917 -28.80 12.15 -0.55
CA GLU A 917 -28.31 11.88 -1.90
C GLU A 917 -26.83 12.28 -2.06
N VAL A 918 -26.04 11.38 -2.65
CA VAL A 918 -24.58 11.53 -2.78
C VAL A 918 -24.17 11.38 -4.24
N SER A 919 -24.00 12.51 -4.93
CA SER A 919 -23.34 12.55 -6.25
C SER A 919 -21.82 12.66 -6.06
N LEU A 920 -21.05 11.82 -6.74
CA LEU A 920 -19.57 11.84 -6.73
C LEU A 920 -19.04 12.27 -8.11
N LYS A 921 -18.02 13.13 -8.13
CA LYS A 921 -17.25 13.45 -9.34
C LYS A 921 -16.23 12.35 -9.66
N PRO A 922 -15.74 12.21 -10.91
CA PRO A 922 -14.60 11.35 -11.24
C PRO A 922 -13.45 11.50 -10.23
N MET A 923 -12.91 10.36 -9.80
CA MET A 923 -11.88 10.21 -8.77
C MET A 923 -12.21 10.78 -7.37
N GLU A 924 -13.40 11.34 -7.11
CA GLU A 924 -13.73 11.84 -5.77
C GLU A 924 -13.88 10.68 -4.75
N ILE A 925 -13.20 10.77 -3.59
CA ILE A 925 -13.54 10.01 -2.38
C ILE A 925 -14.35 10.92 -1.46
N ARG A 926 -15.51 10.45 -1.01
CA ARG A 926 -16.29 11.11 0.05
C ARG A 926 -16.36 10.24 1.31
N THR A 927 -15.97 10.83 2.42
CA THR A 927 -15.93 10.18 3.74
C THR A 927 -17.09 10.65 4.61
N PHE A 928 -17.74 9.72 5.30
CA PHE A 928 -18.85 9.97 6.22
C PHE A 928 -18.59 9.27 7.56
N LEU A 929 -18.97 9.92 8.66
CA LEU A 929 -19.04 9.31 9.98
C LEU A 929 -20.51 9.20 10.40
N LEU A 930 -21.05 7.99 10.37
CA LEU A 930 -22.46 7.71 10.57
C LEU A 930 -22.70 7.28 12.02
N ARG A 931 -23.56 8.00 12.76
CA ARG A 931 -24.00 7.56 14.09
C ARG A 931 -25.13 6.54 13.98
N VAL A 932 -24.87 5.32 14.42
CA VAL A 932 -25.79 4.18 14.39
C VAL A 932 -26.36 3.97 15.78
N ARG A 933 -27.67 4.18 15.94
CA ARG A 933 -28.38 3.70 17.14
C ARG A 933 -28.65 2.21 16.97
N GLN A 934 -28.08 1.38 17.83
CA GLN A 934 -28.47 -0.03 17.93
C GLN A 934 -29.98 -0.10 18.26
N ARG A 935 -30.69 -1.03 17.62
CA ARG A 935 -32.13 -1.30 17.81
C ARG A 935 -32.30 -2.62 18.55
#